data_AF-A0A159ZWU1-F1
#
_entry.id   AF-A0A159ZWU1-F1
#
_cell.length_a   1.000
_cell.length_b   1.000
_cell.length_c   1.000
_cell.angle_alpha   90.00
_cell.angle_beta   90.00
_cell.angle_gamma   90.00
#
_symmetry.space_group_name_H-M   'P 1'
#
loop_
_entity.id
_entity.type
_entity.pdbx_description
1 polymer ?
#
loop_
_entity_poly.entity_id
_entity_poly.type
_entity_poly.pdbx_seq_one_letter_code
_entity_poly.pdbx_strand_id
1 'polypeptide(L)'
;MTSMQVKVGGKTERLDKQLGKGGEGDVYALVGRGDCAVKIYKPELRVSRENKVRAMVDGRLAGATTLVAFPAEVVTDAAGNFLGFTMRLVAGYRALHELYSPKSRKMNFPKADYRFLVRVAQNVARAVATVHQAGCIIGDLNHSGVLVGPDATVALIDADSFQFSLKGHAYPCVVGTEDFTPPELHGGSLAKVIRTQAHDNFGLAVAIFQLLAMGKHPYAGRYNGPDLSLGQSIAQNRFAFSMARRNETRTTPPPGSVLLADYPGTIAAALESAFGLAPSSRPDPATWVSLLQRLETGLRRCADVATHYFPGSATSCLWCRLASQSGVEMFPQGLAAGAVPLAGPFDLERVWAAIRALRIPIPEEVLPVWSGTIAAPSLSVTQAKGKRHDPAILGGVALLIAIIGCVLAPKAALLWGGLGLIGLVRVFATDKVDSTTFRKAYRDADSKVRLASQAYLQRIGLREMHILRADLEDAVIRYRQVQDGLVQALNQLKLTREERQRAVFLDRFLIRRASIPGIGAGKTATLASFGIETAADITASTVRAVPGFGEALTAKMLAWRLGHEGKFRYNATPDPSDLQAEQSTRVAFATKQIELQRKIQLGLAALQAAVPRCLSTKNTPDQALMQALQERAIAEHDCAALGISVPAPTEITIDIPKRTQTLPSRANPAPVTSGSSIPTSARLPATNSCPSCGASMVRRTARKGKHAGRQFWGCSKFPVCKGTRS
;
A
#
# COMPACT_ATOMS: atom_id res chain seq x y z
N MET A 1 -2.81 -3.32 56.58
CA MET A 1 -2.56 -4.61 55.90
C MET A 1 -1.32 -5.21 56.52
N THR A 2 -1.47 -6.29 57.28
CA THR A 2 -0.38 -6.98 57.97
C THR A 2 0.52 -7.66 56.94
N SER A 3 1.77 -7.21 56.81
CA SER A 3 2.77 -7.84 55.96
C SER A 3 2.99 -9.29 56.40
N MET A 4 2.73 -10.25 55.52
CA MET A 4 3.00 -11.67 55.80
C MET A 4 4.52 -11.88 55.97
N GLN A 5 4.92 -12.58 57.04
CA GLN A 5 6.30 -13.00 57.24
C GLN A 5 6.56 -14.30 56.49
N VAL A 6 7.70 -14.38 55.82
CA VAL A 6 8.15 -15.57 55.09
C VAL A 6 9.62 -15.85 55.41
N LYS A 7 10.08 -17.08 55.18
CA LYS A 7 11.51 -17.42 55.26
C LYS A 7 12.08 -17.50 53.85
N VAL A 8 13.11 -16.71 53.56
CA VAL A 8 13.85 -16.69 52.29
C VAL A 8 15.25 -17.25 52.56
N GLY A 9 15.60 -18.38 51.96
CA GLY A 9 16.92 -19.01 52.22
C GLY A 9 17.16 -19.29 53.71
N GLY A 10 16.10 -19.49 54.49
CA GLY A 10 16.13 -19.70 55.95
C GLY A 10 16.08 -18.42 56.80
N LYS A 11 16.19 -17.22 56.22
CA LYS A 11 16.11 -15.94 56.93
C LYS A 11 14.68 -15.39 56.93
N THR A 12 14.23 -14.88 58.07
CA THR A 12 12.89 -14.26 58.17
C THR A 12 12.89 -12.92 57.46
N GLU A 13 12.00 -12.78 56.48
CA GLU A 13 11.80 -11.60 55.65
C GLU A 13 10.32 -11.19 55.67
N ARG A 14 10.03 -9.93 55.29
CA ARG A 14 8.66 -9.40 55.23
C ARG A 14 8.26 -9.09 53.79
N LEU A 15 7.09 -9.55 53.39
CA LEU A 15 6.48 -9.14 52.13
C LEU A 15 5.97 -7.69 52.22
N ASP A 16 6.14 -6.95 51.13
CA ASP A 16 5.60 -5.61 50.95
C ASP A 16 4.35 -5.67 50.04
N LYS A 17 4.15 -4.69 49.16
CA LYS A 17 3.01 -4.64 48.23
C LYS A 17 2.99 -5.81 47.26
N GLN A 18 1.78 -6.25 46.92
CA GLN A 18 1.55 -7.15 45.81
C GLN A 18 1.85 -6.43 44.49
N LEU A 19 2.74 -7.01 43.69
CA LEU A 19 3.15 -6.52 42.37
C LEU A 19 2.28 -7.09 41.25
N GLY A 20 1.76 -8.31 41.43
CA GLY A 20 0.93 -8.97 40.44
C GLY A 20 0.14 -10.15 41.01
N LYS A 21 -0.98 -10.46 40.35
CA LYS A 21 -1.85 -11.60 40.66
C LYS A 21 -1.95 -12.49 39.43
N GLY A 22 -1.62 -13.77 39.58
CA GLY A 22 -1.53 -14.72 38.47
C GLY A 22 -2.40 -15.96 38.63
N GLY A 23 -2.48 -16.76 37.55
CA GLY A 23 -3.20 -18.03 37.56
C GLY A 23 -2.56 -19.07 38.48
N GLU A 24 -1.23 -19.07 38.58
CA GLU A 24 -0.47 -20.03 39.40
C GLU A 24 -0.09 -19.50 40.78
N GLY A 25 -0.09 -18.19 40.96
CA GLY A 25 0.40 -17.57 42.17
C GLY A 25 0.46 -16.05 42.09
N ASP A 26 0.85 -15.46 43.20
CA ASP A 26 0.89 -14.02 43.41
C ASP A 26 2.33 -13.56 43.58
N VAL A 27 2.66 -12.37 43.05
CA VAL A 27 4.00 -11.80 43.09
C VAL A 27 4.02 -10.60 44.04
N TYR A 28 4.97 -10.58 44.96
CA TYR A 28 5.12 -9.56 46.00
C TYR A 28 6.51 -8.93 45.96
N ALA A 29 6.62 -7.66 46.37
CA ALA A 29 7.90 -7.06 46.70
C ALA A 29 8.38 -7.53 48.09
N LEU A 30 9.67 -7.41 48.36
CA LEU A 30 10.26 -7.62 49.70
C LEU A 30 10.62 -6.28 50.34
N VAL A 31 10.38 -6.17 51.64
CA VAL A 31 10.76 -4.98 52.41
C VAL A 31 12.29 -4.87 52.42
N GLY A 32 12.83 -3.73 51.97
CA GLY A 32 14.26 -3.45 51.98
C GLY A 32 15.07 -4.09 50.84
N ARG A 33 14.46 -4.86 49.94
CA ARG A 33 15.11 -5.47 48.76
C ARG A 33 14.44 -5.03 47.45
N GLY A 34 14.85 -3.86 46.93
CA GLY A 34 14.22 -3.21 45.78
C GLY A 34 14.44 -3.88 44.42
N ASP A 35 15.37 -4.83 44.32
CA ASP A 35 15.73 -5.58 43.12
C ASP A 35 15.17 -7.01 43.10
N CYS A 36 14.39 -7.37 44.12
CA CYS A 36 13.88 -8.73 44.32
C CYS A 36 12.35 -8.77 44.39
N ALA A 37 11.77 -9.82 43.79
CA ALA A 37 10.37 -10.16 43.89
C ALA A 37 10.21 -11.58 44.46
N VAL A 38 9.07 -11.85 45.10
CA VAL A 38 8.70 -13.17 45.63
C VAL A 38 7.46 -13.65 44.90
N LYS A 39 7.54 -14.81 44.24
CA LYS A 39 6.36 -15.51 43.70
C LYS A 39 5.90 -16.53 44.73
N ILE A 40 4.65 -16.44 45.15
CA ILE A 40 3.99 -17.39 46.06
C ILE A 40 2.95 -18.17 45.28
N TYR A 41 3.11 -19.49 45.19
CA TYR A 41 2.14 -20.34 44.52
C TYR A 41 0.84 -20.47 45.33
N LYS A 42 -0.25 -20.66 44.59
CA LYS A 42 -1.51 -21.09 45.18
C LYS A 42 -1.35 -22.42 45.91
N PRO A 43 -2.08 -22.67 47.02
CA PRO A 43 -1.93 -23.86 47.85
C PRO A 43 -1.90 -25.17 47.05
N GLU A 44 -2.80 -25.31 46.07
CA GLU A 44 -2.97 -26.51 45.24
C GLU A 44 -1.79 -26.80 44.27
N LEU A 45 -0.93 -25.81 44.00
CA LEU A 45 0.21 -25.97 43.10
C LEU A 45 1.54 -26.20 43.80
N ARG A 46 1.65 -25.90 45.11
CA ARG A 46 2.92 -25.92 45.85
C ARG A 46 3.63 -27.27 45.76
N VAL A 47 2.92 -28.36 46.02
CA VAL A 47 3.47 -29.72 46.01
C VAL A 47 4.05 -30.10 44.65
N SER A 48 3.37 -29.75 43.55
CA SER A 48 3.82 -30.11 42.20
C SER A 48 4.96 -29.22 41.68
N ARG A 49 5.17 -28.04 42.28
CA ARG A 49 6.21 -27.08 41.86
C ARG A 49 7.48 -27.15 42.70
N GLU A 50 7.39 -27.58 43.96
CA GLU A 50 8.49 -27.57 44.94
C GLU A 50 9.77 -28.22 44.41
N ASN A 51 9.69 -29.50 43.99
CA ASN A 51 10.87 -30.26 43.56
C ASN A 51 11.63 -29.58 42.41
N LYS A 52 10.90 -28.99 41.47
CA LYS A 52 11.47 -28.30 40.32
C LYS A 52 12.15 -26.98 40.72
N VAL A 53 11.48 -26.18 41.55
CA VAL A 53 12.03 -24.91 42.03
C VAL A 53 13.29 -25.12 42.87
N ARG A 54 13.27 -26.10 43.78
CA ARG A 54 14.47 -26.47 44.56
C ARG A 54 15.63 -26.86 43.64
N ALA A 55 15.37 -27.68 42.62
CA ALA A 55 16.38 -28.05 41.64
C ALA A 55 16.92 -26.86 40.82
N MET A 56 16.09 -25.88 40.47
CA MET A 56 16.56 -24.66 39.78
C MET A 56 17.51 -23.83 40.67
N VAL A 57 17.18 -23.70 41.96
CA VAL A 57 18.00 -23.00 42.95
C VAL A 57 19.31 -23.75 43.19
N ASP A 58 19.26 -25.07 43.39
CA ASP A 58 20.43 -25.93 43.56
C ASP A 58 21.36 -25.91 42.33
N GLY A 59 20.77 -25.82 41.13
CA GLY A 59 21.48 -25.66 39.86
C GLY A 59 22.04 -24.25 39.61
N ARG A 60 21.78 -23.28 40.50
CA ARG A 60 22.22 -21.88 40.42
C ARG A 60 21.87 -21.19 39.09
N LEU A 61 20.72 -21.53 38.49
CA LEU A 61 20.32 -20.99 37.18
C LEU A 61 20.17 -19.46 37.19
N ALA A 62 19.78 -18.86 38.31
CA ALA A 62 19.70 -17.40 38.46
C ALA A 62 21.06 -16.69 38.29
N GLY A 63 22.17 -17.37 38.56
CA GLY A 63 23.52 -16.83 38.34
C GLY A 63 23.99 -16.92 36.89
N ALA A 64 23.30 -17.68 36.03
CA ALA A 64 23.73 -17.90 34.65
C ALA A 64 23.49 -16.69 33.74
N THR A 65 22.49 -15.86 34.05
CA THR A 65 22.15 -14.69 33.24
C THR A 65 21.32 -13.66 34.00
N THR A 66 21.55 -12.38 33.67
CA THR A 66 20.72 -11.27 34.15
C THR A 66 19.53 -10.99 33.25
N LEU A 67 19.38 -11.65 32.10
CA LEU A 67 18.25 -11.44 31.18
C LEU A 67 16.99 -12.20 31.61
N VAL A 68 17.12 -13.19 32.48
CA VAL A 68 16.01 -14.09 32.87
C VAL A 68 15.78 -13.98 34.37
N ALA A 69 14.52 -13.87 34.79
CA ALA A 69 14.14 -13.89 36.20
C ALA A 69 13.93 -15.34 36.68
N PHE A 70 15.03 -16.09 36.81
CA PHE A 70 15.00 -17.45 37.38
C PHE A 70 14.73 -17.44 38.90
N PRO A 71 14.22 -18.57 39.45
CA PRO A 71 14.23 -18.81 40.88
C PRO A 71 15.65 -18.70 41.47
N ALA A 72 15.81 -17.85 42.47
CA ALA A 72 17.10 -17.55 43.11
C ALA A 72 17.20 -18.16 44.51
N GLU A 73 16.17 -18.04 45.35
CA GLU A 73 16.10 -18.64 46.68
C GLU A 73 14.70 -19.24 46.92
N VAL A 74 14.64 -20.33 47.70
CA VAL A 74 13.37 -20.95 48.10
C VAL A 74 12.70 -20.11 49.20
N VAL A 75 11.39 -19.95 49.08
CA VAL A 75 10.55 -19.26 50.06
C VAL A 75 9.66 -20.26 50.77
N THR A 76 9.70 -20.24 52.10
CA THR A 76 8.90 -21.10 52.98
C THR A 76 8.10 -20.29 54.01
N ASP A 77 7.12 -20.94 54.63
CA ASP A 77 6.47 -20.40 55.82
C ASP A 77 7.36 -20.57 57.07
N ALA A 78 6.86 -20.14 58.24
CA ALA A 78 7.59 -20.26 59.51
C ALA A 78 7.89 -21.71 59.91
N ALA A 79 7.02 -22.65 59.52
CA ALA A 79 7.14 -24.09 59.80
C ALA A 79 8.07 -24.81 58.80
N GLY A 80 8.47 -24.15 57.70
CA GLY A 80 9.36 -24.70 56.68
C GLY A 80 8.63 -25.26 55.46
N ASN A 81 7.30 -25.13 55.36
CA ASN A 81 6.56 -25.59 54.19
C ASN A 81 6.82 -24.69 53.00
N PHE A 82 6.96 -25.27 51.81
CA PHE A 82 7.20 -24.54 50.57
C PHE A 82 6.05 -23.60 50.20
N LEU A 83 6.39 -22.34 49.91
CA LEU A 83 5.47 -21.32 49.41
C LEU A 83 5.78 -20.94 47.97
N GLY A 84 7.06 -20.87 47.60
CA GLY A 84 7.49 -20.40 46.28
C GLY A 84 8.97 -20.03 46.25
N PHE A 85 9.31 -18.93 45.57
CA PHE A 85 10.70 -18.53 45.37
C PHE A 85 10.89 -17.02 45.23
N THR A 86 12.12 -16.56 45.45
CA THR A 86 12.57 -15.22 45.06
C THR A 86 13.10 -15.20 43.63
N MET A 87 12.97 -14.07 42.95
CA MET A 87 13.51 -13.84 41.62
C MET A 87 13.87 -12.36 41.44
N ARG A 88 14.66 -12.05 40.42
CA ARG A 88 14.97 -10.67 40.02
C ARG A 88 13.69 -9.90 39.70
N LEU A 89 13.52 -8.71 40.27
CA LEU A 89 12.44 -7.80 39.93
C LEU A 89 12.75 -7.05 38.63
N VAL A 90 11.88 -7.20 37.63
CA VAL A 90 11.96 -6.45 36.36
C VAL A 90 11.02 -5.25 36.41
N ALA A 91 11.51 -4.12 36.92
CA ALA A 91 10.72 -2.89 37.07
C ALA A 91 10.83 -1.99 35.83
N GLY A 92 9.72 -1.33 35.44
CA GLY A 92 9.69 -0.35 34.35
C GLY A 92 9.51 -0.94 32.94
N TYR A 93 9.33 -2.25 32.82
CA TYR A 93 9.13 -2.94 31.54
C TYR A 93 7.64 -3.13 31.25
N ARG A 94 7.33 -3.47 29.99
CA ARG A 94 5.98 -3.85 29.53
C ARG A 94 6.05 -5.16 28.75
N ALA A 95 4.97 -5.93 28.77
CA ALA A 95 4.88 -7.15 27.98
C ALA A 95 5.02 -6.86 26.48
N LEU A 96 5.60 -7.80 25.73
CA LEU A 96 5.96 -7.64 24.31
C LEU A 96 4.78 -7.21 23.43
N HIS A 97 3.58 -7.70 23.73
CA HIS A 97 2.37 -7.36 22.99
C HIS A 97 1.95 -5.90 23.10
N GLU A 98 2.36 -5.21 24.16
CA GLU A 98 2.11 -3.77 24.31
C GLU A 98 2.99 -2.94 23.36
N LEU A 99 4.01 -3.55 22.72
CA LEU A 99 4.88 -2.90 21.74
C LEU A 99 4.47 -3.20 20.28
N TYR A 100 4.20 -4.46 19.94
CA TYR A 100 3.92 -4.80 18.53
C TYR A 100 2.52 -4.36 18.06
N SER A 101 1.56 -4.25 18.99
CA SER A 101 0.20 -3.73 18.72
C SER A 101 0.26 -2.23 18.48
N PRO A 102 -0.18 -1.70 17.33
CA PRO A 102 -0.16 -0.26 17.06
C PRO A 102 -0.90 0.57 18.13
N LYS A 103 -2.09 0.11 18.55
CA LYS A 103 -2.92 0.86 19.51
C LYS A 103 -2.33 0.87 20.91
N SER A 104 -1.84 -0.27 21.38
CA SER A 104 -1.16 -0.32 22.67
C SER A 104 0.19 0.43 22.64
N ARG A 105 0.96 0.29 21.55
CA ARG A 105 2.25 0.98 21.37
C ARG A 105 2.09 2.48 21.49
N LYS A 106 1.04 3.06 20.91
CA LYS A 106 0.73 4.49 21.03
C LYS A 106 0.62 4.95 22.49
N MET A 107 0.12 4.09 23.39
CA MET A 107 0.00 4.40 24.82
C MET A 107 1.28 4.15 25.61
N ASN A 108 1.94 3.00 25.39
CA ASN A 108 3.03 2.54 26.24
C ASN A 108 4.43 2.89 25.70
N PHE A 109 4.57 3.04 24.39
CA PHE A 109 5.83 3.31 23.69
C PHE A 109 5.61 4.39 22.60
N PRO A 110 5.15 5.61 22.95
CA PRO A 110 4.76 6.63 21.96
C PRO A 110 5.90 7.12 21.06
N LYS A 111 7.16 6.87 21.46
CA LYS A 111 8.37 7.23 20.71
C LYS A 111 8.94 6.07 19.89
N ALA A 112 8.37 4.87 19.98
CA ALA A 112 8.89 3.69 19.27
C ALA A 112 8.54 3.77 17.78
N ASP A 113 9.59 3.78 16.95
CA ASP A 113 9.50 3.62 15.50
C ASP A 113 9.85 2.20 15.07
N TYR A 114 9.85 1.93 13.77
CA TYR A 114 10.13 0.59 13.27
C TYR A 114 11.54 0.08 13.62
N ARG A 115 12.53 0.97 13.74
CA ARG A 115 13.91 0.59 14.12
C ARG A 115 13.92 0.05 15.55
N PHE A 116 13.18 0.69 16.45
CA PHE A 116 13.00 0.20 17.82
C PHE A 116 12.41 -1.22 17.85
N LEU A 117 11.40 -1.51 17.02
CA LEU A 117 10.77 -2.84 16.96
C LEU A 117 11.75 -3.90 16.44
N VAL A 118 12.54 -3.59 15.41
CA VAL A 118 13.58 -4.51 14.90
C VAL A 118 14.67 -4.76 15.94
N ARG A 119 15.07 -3.73 16.70
CA ARG A 119 16.06 -3.85 17.79
C ARG A 119 15.54 -4.71 18.94
N VAL A 120 14.27 -4.53 19.34
CA VAL A 120 13.64 -5.40 20.34
C VAL A 120 13.61 -6.85 19.83
N ALA A 121 13.28 -7.09 18.56
CA ALA A 121 13.31 -8.44 17.99
C ALA A 121 14.69 -9.11 18.11
N GLN A 122 15.78 -8.35 17.86
CA GLN A 122 17.14 -8.84 18.08
C GLN A 122 17.38 -9.21 19.54
N ASN A 123 16.96 -8.36 20.48
CA ASN A 123 17.16 -8.59 21.90
C ASN A 123 16.33 -9.74 22.46
N VAL A 124 15.13 -9.99 21.91
CA VAL A 124 14.36 -11.21 22.19
C VAL A 124 15.13 -12.44 21.73
N ALA A 125 15.69 -12.45 20.51
CA ALA A 125 16.52 -13.55 20.04
C ALA A 125 17.75 -13.77 20.92
N ARG A 126 18.45 -12.72 21.35
CA ARG A 126 19.58 -12.81 22.31
C ARG A 126 19.15 -13.41 23.65
N ALA A 127 18.00 -13.02 24.17
CA ALA A 127 17.48 -13.56 25.43
C ALA A 127 17.18 -15.07 25.32
N VAL A 128 16.54 -15.51 24.23
CA VAL A 128 16.30 -16.94 23.97
C VAL A 128 17.62 -17.70 23.81
N ALA A 129 18.59 -17.14 23.08
CA ALA A 129 19.93 -17.74 22.95
C ALA A 129 20.59 -17.98 24.31
N THR A 130 20.44 -17.01 25.22
CA THR A 130 21.03 -17.08 26.57
C THR A 130 20.37 -18.16 27.43
N VAL A 131 19.04 -18.37 27.28
CA VAL A 131 18.34 -19.48 27.94
C VAL A 131 18.88 -20.83 27.44
N HIS A 132 19.04 -20.98 26.12
CA HIS A 132 19.58 -22.21 25.51
C HIS A 132 21.02 -22.48 25.95
N GLN A 133 21.86 -21.44 26.06
CA GLN A 133 23.23 -21.55 26.57
C GLN A 133 23.28 -21.97 28.04
N ALA A 134 22.29 -21.58 28.85
CA ALA A 134 22.13 -22.05 30.23
C ALA A 134 21.60 -23.50 30.34
N GLY A 135 21.50 -24.24 29.23
CA GLY A 135 21.00 -25.61 29.20
C GLY A 135 19.49 -25.73 29.43
N CYS A 136 18.75 -24.62 29.29
CA CYS A 136 17.31 -24.56 29.51
C CYS A 136 16.55 -24.45 28.18
N ILE A 137 15.27 -24.84 28.19
CA ILE A 137 14.32 -24.69 27.08
C ILE A 137 13.07 -24.02 27.65
N ILE A 138 12.61 -22.94 27.01
CA ILE A 138 11.50 -22.10 27.50
C ILE A 138 10.19 -22.91 27.50
N GLY A 139 9.87 -23.56 26.38
CA GLY A 139 8.70 -24.42 26.19
C GLY A 139 7.36 -23.69 26.07
N ASP A 140 7.18 -22.58 26.80
CA ASP A 140 6.03 -21.68 26.76
C ASP A 140 6.44 -20.23 26.44
N LEU A 141 7.22 -20.06 25.38
CA LEU A 141 7.56 -18.72 24.91
C LEU A 141 6.28 -18.02 24.43
N ASN A 142 5.92 -16.91 25.07
CA ASN A 142 4.75 -16.14 24.71
C ASN A 142 4.96 -14.64 24.95
N HIS A 143 4.03 -13.82 24.48
CA HIS A 143 4.13 -12.35 24.54
C HIS A 143 4.00 -11.74 25.94
N SER A 144 3.59 -12.51 26.95
CA SER A 144 3.48 -12.06 28.34
C SER A 144 4.74 -12.37 29.13
N GLY A 145 5.39 -13.49 28.82
CA GLY A 145 6.67 -13.90 29.41
C GLY A 145 7.89 -13.08 28.93
N VAL A 146 7.73 -12.30 27.86
CA VAL A 146 8.76 -11.40 27.33
C VAL A 146 8.43 -9.96 27.70
N LEU A 147 9.28 -9.34 28.50
CA LEU A 147 9.18 -7.95 28.93
C LEU A 147 10.17 -7.06 28.17
N VAL A 148 9.75 -5.85 27.81
CA VAL A 148 10.51 -4.87 27.03
C VAL A 148 10.64 -3.55 27.79
N GLY A 149 11.87 -3.03 27.87
CA GLY A 149 12.21 -1.74 28.46
C GLY A 149 12.15 -0.59 27.46
N PRO A 150 12.13 0.68 27.93
CA PRO A 150 12.07 1.87 27.08
C PRO A 150 13.32 2.07 26.20
N ASP A 151 14.41 1.39 26.51
CA ASP A 151 15.71 1.39 25.82
C ASP A 151 15.91 0.17 24.91
N ALA A 152 14.82 -0.53 24.57
CA ALA A 152 14.79 -1.79 23.82
C ALA A 152 15.45 -2.99 24.51
N THR A 153 15.81 -2.89 25.79
CA THR A 153 16.26 -4.06 26.56
C THR A 153 15.11 -5.05 26.76
N VAL A 154 15.45 -6.34 26.93
CA VAL A 154 14.47 -7.42 27.08
C VAL A 154 14.79 -8.23 28.33
N ALA A 155 13.74 -8.66 29.03
CA ALA A 155 13.83 -9.61 30.12
C ALA A 155 12.79 -10.71 29.97
N LEU A 156 13.16 -11.94 30.32
CA LEU A 156 12.25 -13.09 30.37
C LEU A 156 11.80 -13.34 31.81
N ILE A 157 10.51 -13.60 32.00
CA ILE A 157 9.90 -13.95 33.29
C ILE A 157 9.23 -15.33 33.21
N ASP A 158 8.69 -15.80 34.33
CA ASP A 158 8.05 -17.13 34.48
C ASP A 158 8.97 -18.30 34.11
N ALA A 159 10.25 -18.14 34.44
CA ALA A 159 11.29 -19.12 34.18
C ALA A 159 11.18 -20.38 35.06
N ASP A 160 10.31 -20.39 36.07
CA ASP A 160 9.97 -21.55 36.88
C ASP A 160 9.27 -22.66 36.08
N SER A 161 8.70 -22.32 34.92
CA SER A 161 8.12 -23.27 33.99
C SER A 161 9.14 -23.92 33.05
N PHE A 162 10.35 -23.37 32.88
CA PHE A 162 11.31 -23.80 31.86
C PHE A 162 11.75 -25.24 32.06
N GLN A 163 12.03 -25.92 30.96
CA GLN A 163 12.60 -27.25 30.97
C GLN A 163 14.13 -27.16 31.16
N PHE A 164 14.68 -28.01 32.01
CA PHE A 164 16.12 -28.14 32.22
C PHE A 164 16.46 -29.53 32.76
N SER A 165 17.73 -29.88 32.79
CA SER A 165 18.22 -31.12 33.40
C SER A 165 19.28 -30.83 34.44
N LEU A 166 19.24 -31.55 35.57
CA LEU A 166 20.22 -31.45 36.64
C LEU A 166 20.56 -32.85 37.15
N LYS A 167 21.86 -33.19 37.22
CA LYS A 167 22.36 -34.49 37.71
C LYS A 167 21.67 -35.70 37.06
N GLY A 168 21.42 -35.64 35.76
CA GLY A 168 20.76 -36.71 35.00
C GLY A 168 19.23 -36.77 35.13
N HIS A 169 18.61 -35.92 35.96
CA HIS A 169 17.16 -35.80 36.06
C HIS A 169 16.63 -34.67 35.18
N ALA A 170 15.59 -34.95 34.39
CA ALA A 170 14.95 -33.97 33.51
C ALA A 170 13.69 -33.37 34.17
N TYR A 171 13.58 -32.05 34.17
CA TYR A 171 12.44 -31.31 34.68
C TYR A 171 11.66 -30.71 33.51
N PRO A 172 10.52 -31.28 33.08
CA PRO A 172 9.83 -30.87 31.86
C PRO A 172 9.09 -29.53 32.02
N CYS A 173 8.84 -28.87 30.88
CA CYS A 173 7.87 -27.78 30.77
C CYS A 173 6.51 -28.34 30.38
N VAL A 174 5.52 -28.23 31.28
CA VAL A 174 4.19 -28.85 31.13
C VAL A 174 3.11 -27.88 30.65
N VAL A 175 3.48 -26.62 30.44
CA VAL A 175 2.59 -25.53 30.02
C VAL A 175 2.93 -25.09 28.59
N GLY A 176 2.03 -24.34 27.98
CA GLY A 176 2.20 -23.85 26.62
C GLY A 176 1.03 -22.97 26.18
N THR A 177 1.37 -21.90 25.49
CA THR A 177 0.42 -21.00 24.86
C THR A 177 0.13 -21.49 23.44
N GLU A 178 -1.13 -21.85 23.16
CA GLU A 178 -1.56 -22.45 21.88
C GLU A 178 -1.05 -21.67 20.66
N ASP A 179 -1.15 -20.33 20.71
CA ASP A 179 -0.75 -19.43 19.61
C ASP A 179 0.76 -19.46 19.31
N PHE A 180 1.60 -19.85 20.28
CA PHE A 180 3.06 -19.96 20.13
C PHE A 180 3.53 -21.42 20.09
N THR A 181 2.62 -22.38 20.25
CA THR A 181 2.94 -23.80 20.25
C THR A 181 3.15 -24.27 18.81
N PRO A 182 4.28 -24.93 18.50
CA PRO A 182 4.57 -25.35 17.13
C PRO A 182 3.61 -26.48 16.67
N PRO A 183 3.37 -26.60 15.35
CA PRO A 183 2.38 -27.51 14.76
C PRO A 183 2.43 -28.94 15.28
N GLU A 184 3.63 -29.51 15.42
CA GLU A 184 3.87 -30.89 15.85
C GLU A 184 3.49 -31.16 17.31
N LEU A 185 3.22 -30.13 18.11
CA LEU A 185 2.80 -30.26 19.51
C LEU A 185 1.31 -30.01 19.72
N HIS A 186 0.56 -29.67 18.68
CA HIS A 186 -0.89 -29.51 18.77
C HIS A 186 -1.59 -30.87 18.92
N GLY A 187 -2.66 -30.91 19.72
CA GLY A 187 -3.46 -32.13 19.95
C GLY A 187 -2.83 -33.15 20.91
N GLY A 188 -1.60 -32.92 21.39
CA GLY A 188 -0.90 -33.78 22.35
C GLY A 188 -0.86 -33.20 23.77
N SER A 189 -0.49 -34.04 24.75
CA SER A 189 -0.22 -33.58 26.11
C SER A 189 1.23 -33.09 26.23
N LEU A 190 1.41 -31.80 26.53
CA LEU A 190 2.73 -31.19 26.69
C LEU A 190 3.54 -31.81 27.83
N ALA A 191 2.88 -32.40 28.84
CA ALA A 191 3.53 -33.10 29.94
C ALA A 191 4.26 -34.37 29.52
N LYS A 192 3.94 -34.94 28.35
CA LYS A 192 4.56 -36.17 27.81
C LYS A 192 5.65 -35.90 26.77
N VAL A 193 5.94 -34.64 26.49
CA VAL A 193 6.86 -34.23 25.43
C VAL A 193 8.13 -33.66 26.05
N ILE A 194 9.28 -34.19 25.65
CA ILE A 194 10.57 -33.54 25.90
C ILE A 194 10.71 -32.40 24.91
N ARG A 195 10.72 -31.15 25.40
CA ARG A 195 10.88 -29.99 24.53
C ARG A 195 12.30 -29.92 23.98
N THR A 196 12.45 -29.32 22.80
CA THR A 196 13.73 -29.11 22.10
C THR A 196 13.90 -27.61 21.81
N GLN A 197 15.11 -27.18 21.50
CA GLN A 197 15.35 -25.79 21.05
C GLN A 197 14.55 -25.46 19.79
N ALA A 198 14.31 -26.43 18.90
CA ALA A 198 13.48 -26.23 17.71
C ALA A 198 12.02 -25.86 18.04
N HIS A 199 11.48 -26.28 19.20
CA HIS A 199 10.16 -25.84 19.66
C HIS A 199 10.19 -24.36 20.08
N ASP A 200 11.21 -23.93 20.81
CA ASP A 200 11.39 -22.52 21.17
C ASP A 200 11.64 -21.64 19.95
N ASN A 201 12.40 -22.13 18.97
CA ASN A 201 12.72 -21.41 17.73
C ASN A 201 11.45 -21.05 16.94
N PHE A 202 10.42 -21.90 17.01
CA PHE A 202 9.11 -21.56 16.43
C PHE A 202 8.44 -20.41 17.19
N GLY A 203 8.35 -20.49 18.52
CA GLY A 203 7.79 -19.41 19.35
C GLY A 203 8.55 -18.08 19.18
N LEU A 204 9.88 -18.16 19.03
CA LEU A 204 10.75 -17.02 18.76
C LEU A 204 10.42 -16.41 17.40
N ALA A 205 10.26 -17.23 16.36
CA ALA A 205 9.85 -16.77 15.05
C ALA A 205 8.46 -16.12 15.06
N VAL A 206 7.49 -16.65 15.84
CA VAL A 206 6.17 -16.02 16.03
C VAL A 206 6.33 -14.62 16.66
N ALA A 207 7.11 -14.50 17.74
CA ALA A 207 7.36 -13.22 18.40
C ALA A 207 8.05 -12.19 17.47
N ILE A 208 9.07 -12.63 16.73
CA ILE A 208 9.76 -11.80 15.73
C ILE A 208 8.79 -11.38 14.63
N PHE A 209 8.00 -12.31 14.09
CA PHE A 209 7.03 -12.00 13.05
C PHE A 209 6.01 -10.96 13.53
N GLN A 210 5.46 -11.11 14.74
CA GLN A 210 4.52 -10.13 15.30
C GLN A 210 5.16 -8.75 15.46
N LEU A 211 6.42 -8.65 15.91
CA LEU A 211 7.14 -7.38 15.97
C LEU A 211 7.32 -6.76 14.58
N LEU A 212 7.70 -7.54 13.57
CA LEU A 212 7.92 -7.01 12.22
C LEU A 212 6.60 -6.67 11.51
N ALA A 213 5.54 -7.43 11.75
CA ALA A 213 4.26 -7.36 11.06
C ALA A 213 3.17 -6.61 11.83
N MET A 214 3.50 -5.76 12.80
CA MET A 214 2.54 -4.94 13.57
C MET A 214 1.46 -5.76 14.29
N GLY A 215 1.87 -6.84 14.95
CA GLY A 215 1.00 -7.70 15.76
C GLY A 215 0.20 -8.73 14.99
N LYS A 216 0.31 -8.78 13.65
CA LYS A 216 -0.30 -9.84 12.84
C LYS A 216 0.32 -11.19 13.21
N HIS A 217 -0.52 -12.21 13.38
CA HIS A 217 -0.07 -13.58 13.63
C HIS A 217 0.24 -14.32 12.30
N PRO A 218 1.33 -15.10 12.19
CA PRO A 218 1.72 -15.77 10.94
C PRO A 218 0.66 -16.75 10.41
N TYR A 219 -0.16 -17.32 11.30
CA TYR A 219 -1.23 -18.26 10.97
C TYR A 219 -2.64 -17.64 11.01
N ALA A 220 -2.79 -16.36 11.33
CA ALA A 220 -4.08 -15.69 11.23
C ALA A 220 -4.29 -15.21 9.79
N GLY A 221 -5.14 -15.89 9.03
CA GLY A 221 -5.42 -15.56 7.63
C GLY A 221 -6.78 -16.05 7.16
N ARG A 222 -7.12 -15.75 5.92
CA ARG A 222 -8.34 -16.22 5.26
C ARG A 222 -8.06 -17.53 4.54
N TYR A 223 -8.47 -18.64 5.14
CA TYR A 223 -8.37 -19.96 4.55
C TYR A 223 -9.49 -20.19 3.54
N ASN A 224 -9.13 -20.71 2.36
CA ASN A 224 -10.10 -21.11 1.34
C ASN A 224 -10.62 -22.53 1.63
N GLY A 225 -11.46 -22.64 2.67
CA GLY A 225 -12.10 -23.87 3.13
C GLY A 225 -13.00 -23.59 4.33
N PRO A 226 -13.39 -24.62 5.11
CA PRO A 226 -14.12 -24.43 6.36
C PRO A 226 -13.38 -23.54 7.34
N ASP A 227 -14.10 -22.76 8.15
CA ASP A 227 -13.50 -21.90 9.17
C ASP A 227 -12.60 -22.71 10.12
N LEU A 228 -11.38 -22.22 10.33
CA LEU A 228 -10.41 -22.80 11.24
C LEU A 228 -10.13 -21.85 12.40
N SER A 229 -9.97 -22.41 13.59
CA SER A 229 -9.39 -21.67 14.70
C SER A 229 -7.92 -21.36 14.42
N LEU A 230 -7.33 -20.44 15.21
CA LEU A 230 -5.91 -20.14 15.11
C LEU A 230 -5.06 -21.38 15.38
N GLY A 231 -5.35 -22.11 16.47
CA GLY A 231 -4.68 -23.37 16.79
C GLY A 231 -4.78 -24.41 15.67
N GLN A 232 -5.97 -24.59 15.08
CA GLN A 232 -6.14 -25.49 13.93
C GLN A 232 -5.32 -25.04 12.70
N SER A 233 -5.19 -23.74 12.47
CA SER A 233 -4.38 -23.20 11.37
C SER A 233 -2.90 -23.46 11.59
N ILE A 234 -2.43 -23.36 12.84
CA ILE A 234 -1.06 -23.71 13.24
C ILE A 234 -0.83 -25.21 13.10
N ALA A 235 -1.69 -26.04 13.68
CA ALA A 235 -1.61 -27.50 13.62
C ALA A 235 -1.56 -28.04 12.17
N GLN A 236 -2.28 -27.38 11.26
CA GLN A 236 -2.29 -27.73 9.83
C GLN A 236 -1.19 -27.05 9.01
N ASN A 237 -0.22 -26.38 9.65
CA ASN A 237 0.91 -25.70 9.00
C ASN A 237 0.51 -24.68 7.92
N ARG A 238 -0.62 -23.98 8.13
CA ARG A 238 -1.20 -23.00 7.20
C ARG A 238 -0.60 -21.61 7.36
N PHE A 239 0.70 -21.48 7.11
CA PHE A 239 1.38 -20.19 7.18
C PHE A 239 0.76 -19.22 6.14
N ALA A 240 0.05 -18.20 6.62
CA ALA A 240 -0.81 -17.35 5.79
C ALA A 240 -0.04 -16.45 4.82
N PHE A 241 1.26 -16.22 5.09
CA PHE A 241 2.11 -15.32 4.34
C PHE A 241 3.07 -16.04 3.40
N SER A 242 3.03 -17.38 3.35
CA SER A 242 3.94 -18.18 2.53
C SER A 242 3.82 -17.82 1.04
N MET A 243 4.97 -17.55 0.43
CA MET A 243 5.14 -17.43 -1.02
C MET A 243 5.41 -18.81 -1.64
N ALA A 244 6.21 -19.64 -0.98
CA ALA A 244 6.61 -20.96 -1.48
C ALA A 244 5.45 -21.98 -1.45
N ARG A 245 4.68 -22.02 -0.35
CA ARG A 245 3.60 -22.99 -0.11
C ARG A 245 2.21 -22.38 -0.27
N ARG A 246 2.06 -21.31 -1.05
CA ARG A 246 0.78 -20.58 -1.19
C ARG A 246 -0.37 -21.49 -1.63
N ASN A 247 -0.11 -22.40 -2.57
CA ASN A 247 -1.13 -23.31 -3.10
C ASN A 247 -1.51 -24.41 -2.09
N GLU A 248 -0.56 -24.87 -1.27
CA GLU A 248 -0.77 -25.91 -0.25
C GLU A 248 -1.49 -25.36 0.98
N THR A 249 -1.02 -24.21 1.47
CA THR A 249 -1.59 -23.55 2.66
C THR A 249 -3.02 -23.07 2.39
N ARG A 250 -3.32 -22.69 1.13
CA ARG A 250 -4.62 -22.14 0.68
C ARG A 250 -5.12 -21.00 1.58
N THR A 251 -4.19 -20.27 2.18
CA THR A 251 -4.48 -19.25 3.17
C THR A 251 -3.86 -17.95 2.70
N THR A 252 -4.61 -16.86 2.79
CA THR A 252 -4.15 -15.53 2.42
C THR A 252 -4.02 -14.64 3.66
N PRO A 253 -3.08 -13.68 3.69
CA PRO A 253 -2.93 -12.77 4.82
C PRO A 253 -4.21 -11.95 5.07
N PRO A 254 -4.43 -11.47 6.30
CA PRO A 254 -5.49 -10.52 6.59
C PRO A 254 -5.33 -9.24 5.74
N PRO A 255 -6.42 -8.50 5.47
CA PRO A 255 -6.33 -7.21 4.80
C PRO A 255 -5.38 -6.25 5.53
N GLY A 256 -4.71 -5.38 4.76
CA GLY A 256 -3.78 -4.39 5.32
C GLY A 256 -2.61 -5.03 6.08
N SER A 257 -2.07 -6.14 5.58
CA SER A 257 -0.89 -6.80 6.16
C SER A 257 0.37 -6.56 5.32
N VAL A 258 1.52 -6.67 5.98
CA VAL A 258 2.83 -6.76 5.32
C VAL A 258 2.87 -8.00 4.42
N LEU A 259 3.74 -7.97 3.42
CA LEU A 259 4.04 -9.07 2.52
C LEU A 259 5.45 -9.58 2.81
N LEU A 260 5.73 -10.87 2.63
CA LEU A 260 7.10 -11.38 2.75
C LEU A 260 8.05 -10.72 1.74
N ALA A 261 7.55 -10.36 0.56
CA ALA A 261 8.31 -9.62 -0.45
C ALA A 261 8.69 -8.19 -0.02
N ASP A 262 8.10 -7.63 1.04
CA ASP A 262 8.52 -6.33 1.59
C ASP A 262 9.88 -6.45 2.33
N TYR A 263 10.33 -7.66 2.68
CA TYR A 263 11.54 -7.91 3.46
C TYR A 263 12.71 -8.37 2.59
N PRO A 264 13.96 -8.28 3.09
CA PRO A 264 15.11 -8.89 2.41
C PRO A 264 14.88 -10.38 2.21
N GLY A 265 15.33 -10.92 1.07
CA GLY A 265 15.13 -12.34 0.73
C GLY A 265 15.61 -13.31 1.81
N THR A 266 16.66 -12.95 2.56
CA THR A 266 17.16 -13.74 3.69
C THR A 266 16.20 -13.78 4.88
N ILE A 267 15.49 -12.68 5.18
CA ILE A 267 14.45 -12.63 6.22
C ILE A 267 13.23 -13.43 5.78
N ALA A 268 12.79 -13.23 4.53
CA ALA A 268 11.66 -13.98 3.97
C ALA A 268 11.93 -15.50 3.99
N ALA A 269 13.12 -15.92 3.56
CA ALA A 269 13.53 -17.33 3.61
C ALA A 269 13.57 -17.88 5.05
N ALA A 270 14.11 -17.10 6.01
CA ALA A 270 14.13 -17.51 7.41
C ALA A 270 12.73 -17.69 7.99
N LEU A 271 11.77 -16.83 7.63
CA LEU A 271 10.36 -16.97 8.03
C LEU A 271 9.69 -18.19 7.37
N GLU A 272 9.97 -18.46 6.09
CA GLU A 272 9.49 -19.66 5.39
C GLU A 272 10.05 -20.95 6.02
N SER A 273 11.32 -20.95 6.42
CA SER A 273 11.94 -22.08 7.14
C SER A 273 11.37 -22.23 8.56
N ALA A 274 11.17 -21.13 9.28
CA ALA A 274 10.64 -21.13 10.64
C ALA A 274 9.21 -21.71 10.72
N PHE A 275 8.38 -21.36 9.75
CA PHE A 275 6.98 -21.80 9.62
C PHE A 275 6.79 -22.90 8.57
N GLY A 276 7.88 -23.57 8.19
CA GLY A 276 7.92 -24.68 7.26
C GLY A 276 7.54 -26.01 7.93
N LEU A 277 7.60 -27.09 7.15
CA LEU A 277 7.22 -28.43 7.61
C LEU A 277 8.30 -29.16 8.41
N ALA A 278 9.56 -28.73 8.31
CA ALA A 278 10.71 -29.38 8.95
C ALA A 278 11.16 -28.60 10.20
N PRO A 279 10.90 -29.10 11.43
CA PRO A 279 11.29 -28.41 12.66
C PRO A 279 12.80 -28.17 12.79
N SER A 280 13.63 -29.06 12.24
CA SER A 280 15.09 -28.95 12.25
C SER A 280 15.63 -27.80 11.39
N SER A 281 14.85 -27.32 10.42
CA SER A 281 15.24 -26.20 9.55
C SER A 281 14.92 -24.83 10.14
N ARG A 282 14.29 -24.78 11.32
CA ARG A 282 13.93 -23.51 11.96
C ARG A 282 15.18 -22.72 12.35
N PRO A 283 15.30 -21.44 11.96
CA PRO A 283 16.46 -20.64 12.31
C PRO A 283 16.64 -20.55 13.83
N ASP A 284 17.87 -20.78 14.27
CA ASP A 284 18.23 -20.64 15.67
C ASP A 284 18.30 -19.15 16.09
N PRO A 285 18.41 -18.86 17.40
CA PRO A 285 18.45 -17.49 17.87
C PRO A 285 19.65 -16.69 17.33
N ALA A 286 20.81 -17.31 17.14
CA ALA A 286 22.01 -16.64 16.62
C ALA A 286 21.81 -16.19 15.15
N THR A 287 21.18 -17.04 14.35
CA THR A 287 20.78 -16.73 12.97
C THR A 287 19.83 -15.55 12.94
N TRP A 288 18.82 -15.52 13.80
CA TRP A 288 17.89 -14.38 13.91
C TRP A 288 18.60 -13.08 14.28
N VAL A 289 19.52 -13.11 15.25
CA VAL A 289 20.30 -11.92 15.63
C VAL A 289 21.06 -11.35 14.43
N SER A 290 21.78 -12.20 13.69
CA SER A 290 22.52 -11.76 12.49
C SER A 290 21.61 -11.18 11.41
N LEU A 291 20.49 -11.84 11.13
CA LEU A 291 19.53 -11.41 10.13
C LEU A 291 18.86 -10.08 10.49
N LEU A 292 18.41 -9.94 11.73
CA LEU A 292 17.72 -8.74 12.21
C LEU A 292 18.66 -7.54 12.37
N GLN A 293 19.92 -7.78 12.73
CA GLN A 293 20.95 -6.73 12.74
C GLN A 293 21.16 -6.17 11.32
N ARG A 294 21.29 -7.05 10.31
CA ARG A 294 21.36 -6.62 8.90
C ARG A 294 20.10 -5.88 8.47
N LEU A 295 18.92 -6.36 8.88
CA LEU A 295 17.65 -5.70 8.60
C LEU A 295 17.64 -4.27 9.15
N GLU A 296 18.03 -4.08 10.41
CA GLU A 296 18.06 -2.76 11.07
C GLU A 296 18.99 -1.79 10.32
N THR A 297 20.21 -2.23 9.98
CA THR A 297 21.17 -1.41 9.21
C THR A 297 20.71 -1.13 7.79
N GLY A 298 19.87 -2.00 7.22
CA GLY A 298 19.32 -1.87 5.87
C GLY A 298 18.00 -1.11 5.81
N LEU A 299 17.51 -0.53 6.91
CA LEU A 299 16.29 0.29 6.90
C LEU A 299 16.56 1.63 6.21
N ARG A 300 15.62 2.07 5.38
CA ARG A 300 15.61 3.40 4.76
C ARG A 300 14.48 4.25 5.31
N ARG A 301 14.71 5.56 5.40
CA ARG A 301 13.68 6.53 5.75
C ARG A 301 12.83 6.85 4.52
N CYS A 302 11.51 6.94 4.69
CA CYS A 302 10.61 7.37 3.63
C CYS A 302 10.82 8.85 3.28
N ALA A 303 10.72 9.18 2.00
CA ALA A 303 10.80 10.56 1.51
C ALA A 303 9.52 11.36 1.82
N ASP A 304 8.36 10.70 1.81
CA ASP A 304 7.06 11.36 1.99
C ASP A 304 6.67 11.52 3.46
N VAL A 305 6.97 10.51 4.29
CA VAL A 305 6.59 10.49 5.71
C VAL A 305 7.82 10.30 6.59
N ALA A 306 8.20 11.37 7.27
CA ALA A 306 9.43 11.47 8.05
C ALA A 306 9.56 10.44 9.21
N THR A 307 8.46 9.84 9.68
CA THR A 307 8.45 8.80 10.73
C THR A 307 8.58 7.39 10.21
N HIS A 308 8.42 7.18 8.90
CA HIS A 308 8.47 5.84 8.32
C HIS A 308 9.93 5.42 8.08
N TYR A 309 10.30 4.31 8.72
CA TYR A 309 11.51 3.55 8.40
C TYR A 309 11.07 2.17 7.92
N PHE A 310 11.59 1.72 6.78
CA PHE A 310 11.15 0.47 6.14
C PHE A 310 12.33 -0.26 5.50
N PRO A 311 12.22 -1.59 5.24
CA PRO A 311 13.31 -2.36 4.65
C PRO A 311 13.79 -1.78 3.32
N GLY A 312 15.11 -1.66 3.18
CA GLY A 312 15.72 -1.11 1.98
C GLY A 312 15.50 -1.92 0.71
N SER A 313 15.16 -3.20 0.86
CA SER A 313 14.82 -4.11 -0.24
C SER A 313 13.42 -3.88 -0.82
N ALA A 314 12.53 -3.19 -0.10
CA ALA A 314 11.18 -2.91 -0.60
C ALA A 314 11.21 -1.89 -1.74
N THR A 315 10.35 -2.06 -2.74
CA THR A 315 10.24 -1.15 -3.89
C THR A 315 9.68 0.22 -3.52
N SER A 316 8.82 0.28 -2.51
CA SER A 316 8.22 1.51 -1.98
C SER A 316 7.99 1.41 -0.47
N CYS A 317 7.63 2.52 0.17
CA CYS A 317 7.34 2.52 1.60
C CYS A 317 6.08 1.67 1.90
N LEU A 318 6.27 0.50 2.53
CA LEU A 318 5.15 -0.37 2.86
C LEU A 318 4.19 0.27 3.88
N TRP A 319 4.67 1.16 4.75
CA TRP A 319 3.81 1.83 5.73
C TRP A 319 2.87 2.83 5.06
N CYS A 320 3.34 3.60 4.07
CA CYS A 320 2.47 4.44 3.24
C CYS A 320 1.41 3.59 2.51
N ARG A 321 1.82 2.46 1.92
CA ARG A 321 0.90 1.52 1.27
C ARG A 321 -0.16 1.02 2.24
N LEU A 322 0.23 0.59 3.44
CA LEU A 322 -0.71 0.07 4.44
C LEU A 322 -1.62 1.16 5.02
N ALA A 323 -1.11 2.36 5.25
CA ALA A 323 -1.90 3.51 5.67
C ALA A 323 -2.96 3.88 4.62
N SER A 324 -2.60 3.86 3.32
CA SER A 324 -3.55 4.12 2.23
C SER A 324 -4.65 3.05 2.10
N GLN A 325 -4.36 1.80 2.49
CA GLN A 325 -5.30 0.68 2.39
C GLN A 325 -6.23 0.58 3.60
N SER A 326 -5.70 0.86 4.79
CA SER A 326 -6.41 0.66 6.06
C SER A 326 -6.94 1.95 6.68
N GLY A 327 -6.43 3.11 6.25
CA GLY A 327 -6.67 4.40 6.91
C GLY A 327 -5.97 4.58 8.26
N VAL A 328 -5.20 3.58 8.72
CA VAL A 328 -4.52 3.59 10.02
C VAL A 328 -3.04 3.83 9.82
N GLU A 329 -2.53 4.89 10.44
CA GLU A 329 -1.11 5.21 10.46
C GLU A 329 -0.38 4.38 11.54
N MET A 330 0.58 3.55 11.13
CA MET A 330 1.30 2.62 12.01
C MET A 330 2.38 3.30 12.85
N PHE A 331 2.97 4.38 12.31
CA PHE A 331 4.02 5.16 12.96
C PHE A 331 3.69 6.65 12.86
N PRO A 332 2.65 7.11 13.58
CA PRO A 332 2.22 8.49 13.51
C PRO A 332 3.29 9.42 14.09
N GLN A 333 3.42 10.61 13.51
CA GLN A 333 4.21 11.67 14.14
C GLN A 333 3.59 12.00 15.50
N GLY A 334 4.35 11.74 16.57
CA GLY A 334 4.11 12.42 17.83
C GLY A 334 4.28 13.91 17.55
N LEU A 335 3.21 14.69 17.72
CA LEU A 335 3.28 16.13 17.50
C LEU A 335 4.25 16.70 18.54
N ALA A 336 5.44 17.08 18.10
CA ALA A 336 6.09 18.21 18.70
C ALA A 336 5.10 19.38 18.55
N ALA A 337 4.81 20.06 19.65
CA ALA A 337 4.07 21.32 19.64
C ALA A 337 4.88 22.38 18.90
N GLY A 338 4.95 22.26 17.57
CA GLY A 338 5.61 23.18 16.66
C GLY A 338 4.59 24.15 16.12
N ALA A 339 4.96 25.43 16.12
CA ALA A 339 4.21 26.49 15.46
C ALA A 339 3.82 26.07 14.04
N VAL A 340 2.59 26.41 13.62
CA VAL A 340 2.18 26.26 12.22
C VAL A 340 3.24 26.96 11.37
N PRO A 341 3.88 26.27 10.41
CA PRO A 341 4.87 26.89 9.54
C PRO A 341 4.20 28.10 8.87
N LEU A 342 4.64 29.31 9.23
CA LEU A 342 4.19 30.51 8.58
C LEU A 342 4.81 30.51 7.18
N ALA A 343 3.96 30.39 6.15
CA ALA A 343 4.35 30.81 4.82
C ALA A 343 4.75 32.28 4.92
N GLY A 344 5.99 32.62 4.56
CA GLY A 344 6.42 34.02 4.50
C GLY A 344 5.54 34.84 3.52
N PRO A 345 5.69 36.17 3.47
CA PRO A 345 4.87 37.02 2.60
C PRO A 345 4.99 36.56 1.14
N PHE A 346 3.90 36.05 0.59
CA PHE A 346 3.79 35.58 -0.78
C PHE A 346 2.61 36.26 -1.46
N ASP A 347 2.93 37.20 -2.34
CA ASP A 347 1.94 37.89 -3.17
C ASP A 347 1.64 37.05 -4.42
N LEU A 348 0.61 36.20 -4.30
CA LEU A 348 0.16 35.35 -5.39
C LEU A 348 -0.25 36.18 -6.61
N GLU A 349 -0.94 37.30 -6.42
CA GLU A 349 -1.49 38.09 -7.53
C GLU A 349 -0.37 38.76 -8.33
N ARG A 350 0.67 39.25 -7.67
CA ARG A 350 1.88 39.76 -8.34
C ARG A 350 2.58 38.67 -9.15
N VAL A 351 2.79 37.49 -8.56
CA VAL A 351 3.47 36.38 -9.24
C VAL A 351 2.63 35.84 -10.39
N TRP A 352 1.32 35.75 -10.22
CA TRP A 352 0.38 35.34 -11.25
C TRP A 352 0.31 36.35 -12.41
N ALA A 353 0.33 37.65 -12.11
CA ALA A 353 0.46 38.69 -13.13
C ALA A 353 1.76 38.54 -13.92
N ALA A 354 2.89 38.25 -13.26
CA ALA A 354 4.17 38.02 -13.92
C ALA A 354 4.16 36.78 -14.84
N ILE A 355 3.53 35.67 -14.41
CA ILE A 355 3.36 34.47 -15.26
C ILE A 355 2.54 34.80 -16.52
N ARG A 356 1.44 35.56 -16.38
CA ARG A 356 0.58 35.93 -17.52
C ARG A 356 1.24 36.94 -18.47
N ALA A 357 2.01 37.87 -17.93
CA ALA A 357 2.72 38.90 -18.70
C ALA A 357 3.88 38.31 -19.53
N LEU A 358 4.39 37.13 -19.18
CA LEU A 358 5.44 36.47 -19.92
C LEU A 358 4.92 36.00 -21.29
N ARG A 359 5.39 36.67 -22.36
CA ARG A 359 5.09 36.28 -23.75
C ARG A 359 5.97 35.10 -24.15
N ILE A 360 5.35 33.93 -24.29
CA ILE A 360 5.97 32.75 -24.89
C ILE A 360 5.74 32.83 -26.41
N PRO A 361 6.78 32.67 -27.25
CA PRO A 361 6.64 32.70 -28.70
C PRO A 361 5.66 31.63 -29.21
N ILE A 362 4.94 31.92 -30.29
CA ILE A 362 4.13 30.91 -30.99
C ILE A 362 5.00 30.14 -32.00
N PRO A 363 4.64 28.90 -32.40
CA PRO A 363 5.43 28.11 -33.35
C PRO A 363 5.83 28.87 -34.61
N GLU A 364 4.91 29.65 -35.19
CA GLU A 364 5.13 30.45 -36.40
C GLU A 364 6.23 31.51 -36.24
N GLU A 365 6.43 32.04 -35.02
CA GLU A 365 7.46 33.05 -34.75
C GLU A 365 8.86 32.45 -34.69
N VAL A 366 8.99 31.15 -34.44
CA VAL A 366 10.29 30.48 -34.23
C VAL A 366 10.66 29.49 -35.33
N LEU A 367 9.69 28.99 -36.09
CA LEU A 367 9.97 28.06 -37.19
C LEU A 367 10.70 28.79 -38.33
N PRO A 368 11.81 28.22 -38.85
CA PRO A 368 12.49 28.78 -40.00
C PRO A 368 11.60 28.69 -41.24
N VAL A 369 11.70 29.70 -42.11
CA VAL A 369 11.03 29.74 -43.41
C VAL A 369 12.06 29.46 -44.49
N TRP A 370 11.73 28.61 -45.46
CA TRP A 370 12.60 28.34 -46.60
C TRP A 370 12.52 29.50 -47.60
N SER A 371 13.67 30.07 -47.97
CA SER A 371 13.80 31.25 -48.85
C SER A 371 14.64 31.00 -50.11
N GLY A 372 14.91 29.73 -50.45
CA GLY A 372 15.70 29.38 -51.63
C GLY A 372 14.96 29.65 -52.95
N THR A 373 15.70 29.68 -54.06
CA THR A 373 15.12 29.76 -55.41
C THR A 373 15.16 28.39 -56.07
N ILE A 374 14.03 27.94 -56.64
CA ILE A 374 13.96 26.67 -57.39
C ILE A 374 14.31 26.97 -58.84
N ALA A 375 15.53 26.63 -59.26
CA ALA A 375 16.06 27.03 -60.57
C ALA A 375 15.53 26.18 -61.75
N ALA A 376 15.09 24.94 -61.52
CA ALA A 376 14.57 24.06 -62.56
C ALA A 376 13.50 23.09 -62.03
N PRO A 377 12.48 22.75 -62.84
CA PRO A 377 11.51 21.70 -62.50
C PRO A 377 12.21 20.36 -62.32
N SER A 378 11.68 19.49 -61.45
CA SER A 378 12.29 18.19 -61.21
C SER A 378 12.31 17.30 -62.46
N LEU A 379 13.21 16.30 -62.48
CA LEU A 379 13.31 15.33 -63.57
C LEU A 379 11.97 14.63 -63.84
N SER A 380 11.15 14.40 -62.82
CA SER A 380 9.81 13.81 -62.97
C SER A 380 8.82 14.74 -63.68
N VAL A 381 8.92 16.06 -63.50
CA VAL A 381 8.13 17.05 -64.25
C VAL A 381 8.58 17.12 -65.71
N THR A 382 9.88 17.11 -65.97
CA THR A 382 10.40 17.12 -67.35
C THR A 382 10.00 15.86 -68.12
N GLN A 383 10.03 14.68 -67.48
CA GLN A 383 9.55 13.42 -68.06
C GLN A 383 8.03 13.41 -68.27
N ALA A 384 7.26 13.96 -67.34
CA ALA A 384 5.80 14.08 -67.48
C ALA A 384 5.40 15.03 -68.63
N LYS A 385 6.16 16.10 -68.86
CA LYS A 385 5.98 16.98 -70.04
C LYS A 385 6.42 16.31 -71.34
N GLY A 386 7.51 15.52 -71.34
CA GLY A 386 7.99 14.80 -72.51
C GLY A 386 7.00 13.76 -73.05
N LYS A 387 6.36 12.98 -72.17
CA LYS A 387 5.32 11.99 -72.54
C LYS A 387 4.08 12.62 -73.19
N ARG A 388 3.86 13.92 -73.00
CA ARG A 388 2.73 14.66 -73.58
C ARG A 388 2.86 14.88 -75.09
N HIS A 389 4.06 14.77 -75.66
CA HIS A 389 4.33 15.06 -77.07
C HIS A 389 4.45 13.82 -77.97
N ASP A 390 4.80 12.66 -77.43
CA ASP A 390 4.95 11.40 -78.19
C ASP A 390 3.69 10.94 -78.95
N PRO A 391 2.48 10.89 -78.33
CA PRO A 391 1.28 10.41 -79.03
C PRO A 391 0.78 11.39 -80.09
N ALA A 392 1.03 12.69 -79.91
CA ALA A 392 0.64 13.73 -80.87
C ALA A 392 1.55 13.74 -82.11
N ILE A 393 2.86 13.54 -81.93
CA ILE A 393 3.80 13.42 -83.05
C ILE A 393 3.53 12.12 -83.82
N LEU A 394 3.39 10.99 -83.13
CA LEU A 394 3.11 9.70 -83.77
C LEU A 394 1.73 9.69 -84.47
N GLY A 395 0.73 10.34 -83.87
CA GLY A 395 -0.59 10.52 -84.46
C GLY A 395 -0.56 11.43 -85.70
N GLY A 396 0.22 12.51 -85.66
CA GLY A 396 0.44 13.41 -86.80
C GLY A 396 1.13 12.71 -87.97
N VAL A 397 2.14 11.88 -87.70
CA VAL A 397 2.80 11.04 -88.71
C VAL A 397 1.83 10.02 -89.32
N ALA A 398 1.01 9.35 -88.50
CA ALA A 398 -0.02 8.42 -88.99
C ALA A 398 -1.07 9.11 -89.86
N LEU A 399 -1.48 10.34 -89.51
CA LEU A 399 -2.38 11.16 -90.31
C LEU A 399 -1.75 11.53 -91.66
N LEU A 400 -0.47 11.92 -91.66
CA LEU A 400 0.26 12.28 -92.87
C LEU A 400 0.42 11.08 -93.82
N ILE A 401 0.75 9.91 -93.26
CA ILE A 401 0.84 8.64 -94.01
C ILE A 401 -0.53 8.27 -94.61
N ALA A 402 -1.62 8.44 -93.86
CA ALA A 402 -2.97 8.19 -94.35
C ALA A 402 -3.35 9.13 -95.51
N ILE A 403 -3.00 10.42 -95.42
CA ILE A 403 -3.25 11.41 -96.48
C ILE A 403 -2.47 11.06 -97.76
N ILE A 404 -1.18 10.76 -97.62
CA ILE A 404 -0.32 10.38 -98.75
C ILE A 404 -0.79 9.05 -99.37
N GLY A 405 -1.17 8.08 -98.54
CA GLY A 405 -1.69 6.78 -98.98
C GLY A 405 -3.00 6.88 -99.77
N CYS A 406 -3.91 7.78 -99.38
CA CYS A 406 -5.15 8.06 -100.12
C CYS A 406 -4.89 8.58 -101.55
N VAL A 407 -3.81 9.32 -101.78
CA VAL A 407 -3.45 9.86 -103.10
C VAL A 407 -2.78 8.78 -103.96
N LEU A 408 -1.87 7.99 -103.39
CA LEU A 408 -1.06 7.02 -104.14
C LEU A 408 -1.77 5.67 -104.38
N ALA A 409 -2.70 5.26 -103.50
CA ALA A 409 -3.37 3.96 -103.57
C ALA A 409 -4.87 4.06 -103.18
N PRO A 410 -5.72 4.67 -104.02
CA PRO A 410 -7.10 5.01 -103.67
C PRO A 410 -8.02 3.79 -103.47
N LYS A 411 -7.69 2.63 -104.06
CA LYS A 411 -8.46 1.38 -103.88
C LYS A 411 -8.40 0.83 -102.44
N ALA A 412 -7.47 1.30 -101.62
CA ALA A 412 -7.32 0.91 -100.21
C ALA A 412 -7.92 1.95 -99.22
N ALA A 413 -8.86 2.79 -99.68
CA ALA A 413 -9.40 3.93 -98.92
C ALA A 413 -9.91 3.61 -97.50
N LEU A 414 -10.52 2.44 -97.27
CA LEU A 414 -10.97 2.03 -95.93
C LEU A 414 -9.81 1.86 -94.94
N LEU A 415 -8.65 1.41 -95.41
CA LEU A 415 -7.46 1.19 -94.58
C LEU A 415 -6.82 2.52 -94.19
N TRP A 416 -6.75 3.46 -95.14
CA TRP A 416 -6.28 4.83 -94.89
C TRP A 416 -7.24 5.65 -94.03
N GLY A 417 -8.56 5.50 -94.22
CA GLY A 417 -9.56 6.11 -93.35
C GLY A 417 -9.44 5.64 -91.89
N GLY A 418 -9.19 4.34 -91.68
CA GLY A 418 -8.91 3.79 -90.35
C GLY A 418 -7.63 4.34 -89.72
N LEU A 419 -6.53 4.39 -90.49
CA LEU A 419 -5.26 4.94 -90.02
C LEU A 419 -5.35 6.43 -89.70
N GLY A 420 -6.07 7.20 -90.52
CA GLY A 420 -6.35 8.62 -90.31
C GLY A 420 -7.21 8.87 -89.06
N LEU A 421 -8.23 8.05 -88.82
CA LEU A 421 -9.04 8.15 -87.60
C LEU A 421 -8.22 7.85 -86.34
N ILE A 422 -7.35 6.83 -86.38
CA ILE A 422 -6.43 6.49 -85.29
C ILE A 422 -5.43 7.64 -85.05
N GLY A 423 -4.87 8.20 -86.13
CA GLY A 423 -4.01 9.37 -86.09
C GLY A 423 -4.69 10.58 -85.45
N LEU A 424 -5.92 10.89 -85.88
CA LEU A 424 -6.73 12.00 -85.37
C LEU A 424 -7.03 11.82 -83.87
N VAL A 425 -7.50 10.63 -83.46
CA VAL A 425 -7.77 10.32 -82.06
C VAL A 425 -6.51 10.46 -81.20
N ARG A 426 -5.34 10.03 -81.69
CA ARG A 426 -4.05 10.16 -80.99
C ARG A 426 -3.55 11.61 -80.90
N VAL A 427 -3.78 12.44 -81.92
CA VAL A 427 -3.43 13.87 -81.91
C VAL A 427 -4.25 14.65 -80.88
N PHE A 428 -5.53 14.29 -80.71
CA PHE A 428 -6.42 14.92 -79.73
C PHE A 428 -6.49 14.21 -78.36
N ALA A 429 -5.91 13.02 -78.23
CA ALA A 429 -5.77 12.32 -76.96
C ALA A 429 -4.67 12.98 -76.12
N THR A 430 -5.08 13.84 -75.20
CA THR A 430 -4.19 14.36 -74.16
C THR A 430 -4.09 13.33 -73.04
N ASP A 431 -2.92 12.72 -72.86
CA ASP A 431 -2.66 11.94 -71.65
C ASP A 431 -2.81 12.86 -70.44
N LYS A 432 -3.79 12.57 -69.59
CA LYS A 432 -3.98 13.27 -68.32
C LYS A 432 -2.81 12.90 -67.42
N VAL A 433 -1.96 13.88 -67.11
CA VAL A 433 -0.88 13.73 -66.13
C VAL A 433 -1.45 13.14 -64.85
N ASP A 434 -0.84 12.07 -64.34
CA ASP A 434 -1.27 11.41 -63.10
C ASP A 434 -1.07 12.33 -61.90
N SER A 435 -2.11 13.14 -61.63
CA SER A 435 -2.13 14.10 -60.53
C SER A 435 -2.06 13.46 -59.14
N THR A 436 -2.31 12.15 -59.02
CA THR A 436 -2.32 11.45 -57.73
C THR A 436 -0.91 11.28 -57.16
N THR A 437 0.05 10.98 -58.03
CA THR A 437 1.46 10.78 -57.66
C THR A 437 2.08 12.07 -57.11
N PHE A 438 1.89 13.20 -57.79
CA PHE A 438 2.42 14.51 -57.34
C PHE A 438 1.72 15.01 -56.07
N ARG A 439 0.41 14.81 -55.93
CA ARG A 439 -0.31 15.13 -54.69
C ARG A 439 0.16 14.27 -53.51
N LYS A 440 0.48 12.99 -53.73
CA LYS A 440 1.04 12.12 -52.70
C LYS A 440 2.44 12.60 -52.29
N ALA A 441 3.30 12.92 -53.25
CA ALA A 441 4.64 13.46 -52.99
C ALA A 441 4.59 14.74 -52.14
N TYR A 442 3.66 15.66 -52.43
CA TYR A 442 3.44 16.84 -51.60
C TYR A 442 2.98 16.49 -50.17
N ARG A 443 2.02 15.58 -50.01
CA ARG A 443 1.55 15.15 -48.66
C ARG A 443 2.67 14.49 -47.86
N ASP A 444 3.48 13.66 -48.49
CA ASP A 444 4.61 12.99 -47.85
C ASP A 444 5.65 14.03 -47.41
N ALA A 445 5.98 15.00 -48.26
CA ALA A 445 6.86 16.13 -47.91
C ALA A 445 6.30 17.01 -46.78
N ASP A 446 5.00 17.33 -46.81
CA ASP A 446 4.33 18.10 -45.74
C ASP A 446 4.34 17.34 -44.39
N SER A 447 4.18 16.02 -44.43
CA SER A 447 4.26 15.18 -43.22
C SER A 447 5.67 15.19 -42.60
N LYS A 448 6.73 15.22 -43.42
CA LYS A 448 8.12 15.35 -42.95
C LYS A 448 8.37 16.72 -42.33
N VAL A 449 7.85 17.80 -42.95
CA VAL A 449 7.93 19.15 -42.38
C VAL A 449 7.27 19.19 -41.01
N ARG A 450 6.09 18.58 -40.84
CA ARG A 450 5.40 18.53 -39.55
C ARG A 450 6.22 17.82 -38.47
N LEU A 451 6.75 16.62 -38.77
CA LEU A 451 7.56 15.85 -37.82
C LEU A 451 8.86 16.57 -37.44
N ALA A 452 9.57 17.12 -38.44
CA ALA A 452 10.80 17.90 -38.22
C ALA A 452 10.51 19.18 -37.44
N SER A 453 9.38 19.85 -37.70
CA SER A 453 8.96 21.04 -36.95
C SER A 453 8.67 20.70 -35.49
N GLN A 454 7.96 19.60 -35.21
CA GLN A 454 7.71 19.15 -33.83
C GLN A 454 9.01 18.81 -33.08
N ALA A 455 9.94 18.11 -33.73
CA ALA A 455 11.25 17.80 -33.16
C ALA A 455 12.08 19.08 -32.89
N TYR A 456 12.03 20.04 -33.80
CA TYR A 456 12.68 21.35 -33.63
C TYR A 456 12.08 22.13 -32.44
N LEU A 457 10.76 22.24 -32.36
CA LEU A 457 10.06 22.93 -31.27
C LEU A 457 10.34 22.31 -29.90
N GLN A 458 10.52 20.98 -29.85
CA GLN A 458 10.97 20.28 -28.64
C GLN A 458 12.44 20.57 -28.33
N ARG A 459 13.32 20.56 -29.34
CA ARG A 459 14.76 20.82 -29.18
C ARG A 459 15.06 22.22 -28.65
N ILE A 460 14.33 23.23 -29.11
CA ILE A 460 14.46 24.61 -28.62
C ILE A 460 13.75 24.84 -27.27
N GLY A 461 13.05 23.82 -26.75
CA GLY A 461 12.38 23.85 -25.45
C GLY A 461 11.01 24.54 -25.45
N LEU A 462 10.43 24.88 -26.61
CA LEU A 462 9.17 25.62 -26.66
C LEU A 462 7.99 24.79 -26.14
N ARG A 463 7.98 23.49 -26.44
CA ARG A 463 6.95 22.56 -25.94
C ARG A 463 6.94 22.49 -24.42
N GLU A 464 8.11 22.33 -23.82
CA GLU A 464 8.32 22.24 -22.37
C GLU A 464 7.89 23.53 -21.68
N MET A 465 8.11 24.70 -22.29
CA MET A 465 7.65 25.99 -21.76
C MET A 465 6.12 26.10 -21.73
N HIS A 466 5.42 25.66 -22.77
CA HIS A 466 3.95 25.65 -22.77
C HIS A 466 3.39 24.68 -21.73
N ILE A 467 3.99 23.50 -21.58
CA ILE A 467 3.62 22.53 -20.54
C ILE A 467 3.86 23.12 -19.14
N LEU A 468 5.03 23.72 -18.91
CA LEU A 468 5.38 24.34 -17.64
C LEU A 468 4.44 25.50 -17.30
N ARG A 469 4.07 26.33 -18.28
CA ARG A 469 3.05 27.38 -18.09
C ARG A 469 1.73 26.75 -17.64
N ALA A 470 1.19 25.78 -18.37
CA ALA A 470 -0.05 25.12 -17.99
C ALA A 470 0.00 24.50 -16.57
N ASP A 471 1.13 23.89 -16.19
CA ASP A 471 1.36 23.34 -14.85
C ASP A 471 1.40 24.42 -13.75
N LEU A 472 1.87 25.63 -14.07
CA LEU A 472 1.86 26.78 -13.16
C LEU A 472 0.48 27.39 -13.01
N GLU A 473 -0.27 27.51 -14.10
CA GLU A 473 -1.67 27.97 -14.08
C GLU A 473 -2.52 27.04 -13.20
N ASP A 474 -2.36 25.73 -13.35
CA ASP A 474 -3.01 24.73 -12.50
C ASP A 474 -2.53 24.79 -11.04
N ALA A 475 -1.23 25.02 -10.79
CA ALA A 475 -0.72 25.21 -9.43
C ALA A 475 -1.31 26.44 -8.72
N VAL A 476 -1.53 27.54 -9.45
CA VAL A 476 -2.19 28.75 -8.93
C VAL A 476 -3.65 28.47 -8.58
N ILE A 477 -4.38 27.75 -9.44
CA ILE A 477 -5.77 27.33 -9.15
C ILE A 477 -5.81 26.49 -7.86
N ARG A 478 -4.95 25.48 -7.74
CA ARG A 478 -4.86 24.65 -6.54
C ARG A 478 -4.51 25.46 -5.31
N TYR A 479 -3.58 26.41 -5.42
CA TYR A 479 -3.17 27.28 -4.31
C TYR A 479 -4.35 28.07 -3.75
N ARG A 480 -5.21 28.64 -4.62
CA ARG A 480 -6.43 29.34 -4.20
C ARG A 480 -7.40 28.41 -3.47
N GLN A 481 -7.55 27.18 -3.95
CA GLN A 481 -8.42 26.17 -3.35
C GLN A 481 -7.95 25.65 -1.98
N VAL A 482 -6.66 25.81 -1.62
CA VAL A 482 -6.12 25.35 -0.32
C VAL A 482 -6.85 26.03 0.85
N GLN A 483 -7.15 27.32 0.75
CA GLN A 483 -7.82 28.07 1.84
C GLN A 483 -9.27 27.61 2.03
N ASP A 484 -10.03 27.50 0.94
CA ASP A 484 -11.41 27.00 0.99
C ASP A 484 -11.45 25.55 1.51
N GLY A 485 -10.50 24.72 1.08
CA GLY A 485 -10.35 23.34 1.55
C GLY A 485 -10.03 23.26 3.05
N LEU A 486 -9.22 24.17 3.59
CA LEU A 486 -8.93 24.24 5.02
C LEU A 486 -10.21 24.57 5.82
N VAL A 487 -10.97 25.57 5.37
CA VAL A 487 -12.24 25.95 6.02
C VAL A 487 -13.23 24.78 6.02
N GLN A 488 -13.38 24.11 4.87
CA GLN A 488 -14.23 22.92 4.75
C GLN A 488 -13.78 21.78 5.68
N ALA A 489 -12.48 21.50 5.74
CA ALA A 489 -11.92 20.45 6.60
C ALA A 489 -12.13 20.75 8.09
N LEU A 490 -11.92 22.00 8.53
CA LEU A 490 -12.15 22.41 9.92
C LEU A 490 -13.65 22.34 10.28
N ASN A 491 -14.54 22.74 9.37
CA ASN A 491 -15.98 22.59 9.59
C ASN A 491 -16.39 21.12 9.69
N GLN A 492 -15.80 20.23 8.86
CA GLN A 492 -16.05 18.80 8.96
C GLN A 492 -15.62 18.22 10.32
N LEU A 493 -14.49 18.67 10.88
CA LEU A 493 -14.08 18.28 12.23
C LEU A 493 -15.10 18.70 13.29
N LYS A 494 -15.68 19.90 13.17
CA LYS A 494 -16.73 20.38 14.08
C LYS A 494 -18.00 19.54 13.97
N LEU A 495 -18.46 19.25 12.74
CA LEU A 495 -19.68 18.46 12.49
C LEU A 495 -19.55 17.02 12.99
N THR A 496 -18.35 16.44 12.91
CA THR A 496 -18.06 15.05 13.32
C THR A 496 -17.54 14.93 14.75
N ARG A 497 -17.58 16.01 15.56
CA ARG A 497 -16.94 16.05 16.89
C ARG A 497 -17.45 14.95 17.81
N GLU A 498 -18.76 14.78 17.93
CA GLU A 498 -19.34 13.77 18.82
C GLU A 498 -18.87 12.35 18.45
N GLU A 499 -18.93 12.00 17.17
CA GLU A 499 -18.50 10.70 16.68
C GLU A 499 -17.00 10.47 16.93
N ARG A 500 -16.16 11.49 16.72
CA ARG A 500 -14.72 11.42 16.98
C ARG A 500 -14.42 11.25 18.48
N GLN A 501 -15.06 12.04 19.34
CA GLN A 501 -14.91 11.89 20.80
C GLN A 501 -15.37 10.50 21.27
N ARG A 502 -16.48 9.99 20.72
CA ARG A 502 -16.97 8.64 21.02
C ARG A 502 -15.97 7.57 20.58
N ALA A 503 -15.40 7.69 19.39
CA ALA A 503 -14.38 6.78 18.89
C ALA A 503 -13.13 6.80 19.79
N VAL A 504 -12.63 7.97 20.17
CA VAL A 504 -11.49 8.12 21.09
C VAL A 504 -11.78 7.56 22.48
N PHE A 505 -13.01 7.73 22.98
CA PHE A 505 -13.44 7.12 24.25
C PHE A 505 -13.42 5.58 24.15
N LEU A 506 -14.01 5.02 23.09
CA LEU A 506 -14.06 3.58 22.88
C LEU A 506 -12.69 2.94 22.62
N ASP A 507 -11.75 3.69 22.05
CA ASP A 507 -10.38 3.24 21.75
C ASP A 507 -9.58 2.85 23.02
N ARG A 508 -9.99 3.35 24.18
CA ARG A 508 -9.35 3.05 25.48
C ARG A 508 -9.66 1.65 25.99
N PHE A 509 -10.71 1.00 25.48
CA PHE A 509 -11.17 -0.30 25.93
C PHE A 509 -10.62 -1.40 25.04
N LEU A 510 -9.47 -1.96 25.43
CA LEU A 510 -8.80 -3.06 24.73
C LEU A 510 -9.54 -4.39 24.92
N ILE A 511 -9.79 -5.11 23.82
CA ILE A 511 -10.45 -6.43 23.83
C ILE A 511 -9.64 -7.43 24.66
N ARG A 512 -8.30 -7.36 24.57
CA ARG A 512 -7.39 -8.24 25.31
C ARG A 512 -7.54 -8.17 26.84
N ARG A 513 -7.97 -7.02 27.37
CA ARG A 513 -8.18 -6.83 28.82
C ARG A 513 -9.62 -7.14 29.25
N ALA A 514 -10.48 -7.53 28.32
CA ALA A 514 -11.88 -7.79 28.57
C ALA A 514 -12.15 -9.28 28.76
N SER A 515 -13.10 -9.59 29.66
CA SER A 515 -13.68 -10.93 29.76
C SER A 515 -14.94 -10.98 28.92
N ILE A 516 -14.86 -11.58 27.73
CA ILE A 516 -15.98 -11.68 26.78
C ILE A 516 -16.28 -13.17 26.54
N PRO A 517 -17.49 -13.65 26.88
CA PRO A 517 -17.81 -15.08 26.83
C PRO A 517 -17.59 -15.72 25.45
N GLY A 518 -16.64 -16.65 25.35
CA GLY A 518 -16.30 -17.36 24.12
C GLY A 518 -15.24 -16.68 23.24
N ILE A 519 -14.63 -15.59 23.72
CA ILE A 519 -13.47 -14.92 23.12
C ILE A 519 -12.25 -15.18 24.02
N GLY A 520 -11.49 -16.23 23.69
CA GLY A 520 -10.23 -16.56 24.37
C GLY A 520 -9.01 -15.91 23.71
N ALA A 521 -7.81 -16.35 24.12
CA ALA A 521 -6.53 -15.84 23.61
C ALA A 521 -6.40 -15.95 22.08
N GLY A 522 -6.60 -17.14 21.50
CA GLY A 522 -6.47 -17.34 20.05
C GLY A 522 -7.46 -16.51 19.23
N LYS A 523 -8.72 -16.38 19.67
CA LYS A 523 -9.71 -15.50 19.02
C LYS A 523 -9.32 -14.03 19.14
N THR A 524 -8.78 -13.61 20.28
CA THR A 524 -8.25 -12.25 20.48
C THR A 524 -7.07 -11.98 19.54
N ALA A 525 -6.16 -12.96 19.37
CA ALA A 525 -5.04 -12.86 18.44
C ALA A 525 -5.51 -12.79 16.97
N THR A 526 -6.54 -13.54 16.60
CA THR A 526 -7.18 -13.43 15.28
C THR A 526 -7.79 -12.04 15.08
N LEU A 527 -8.60 -11.53 16.02
CA LEU A 527 -9.18 -10.18 15.93
C LEU A 527 -8.12 -9.10 15.75
N ALA A 528 -7.06 -9.14 16.57
CA ALA A 528 -5.94 -8.20 16.47
C ALA A 528 -5.25 -8.29 15.10
N SER A 529 -5.09 -9.51 14.55
CA SER A 529 -4.55 -9.72 13.21
C SER A 529 -5.43 -9.15 12.09
N PHE A 530 -6.72 -8.91 12.34
CA PHE A 530 -7.64 -8.24 11.42
C PHE A 530 -7.83 -6.74 11.74
N GLY A 531 -7.03 -6.19 12.66
CA GLY A 531 -7.07 -4.77 13.03
C GLY A 531 -8.17 -4.42 14.04
N ILE A 532 -8.76 -5.42 14.70
CA ILE A 532 -9.81 -5.24 15.70
C ILE A 532 -9.17 -5.45 17.08
N GLU A 533 -8.85 -4.35 17.78
CA GLU A 533 -8.11 -4.40 19.04
C GLU A 533 -8.87 -3.76 20.21
N THR A 534 -9.79 -2.84 19.90
CA THR A 534 -10.53 -2.03 20.89
C THR A 534 -12.02 -2.03 20.61
N ALA A 535 -12.81 -1.52 21.55
CA ALA A 535 -14.25 -1.32 21.34
C ALA A 535 -14.57 -0.40 20.14
N ALA A 536 -13.67 0.54 19.78
CA ALA A 536 -13.86 1.43 18.63
C ALA A 536 -13.87 0.69 17.28
N ASP A 537 -13.17 -0.44 17.18
CA ASP A 537 -13.01 -1.20 15.94
C ASP A 537 -14.17 -2.16 15.65
N ILE A 538 -15.03 -2.39 16.65
CA ILE A 538 -16.07 -3.41 16.60
C ILE A 538 -17.27 -2.89 15.83
N THR A 539 -17.47 -3.37 14.60
CA THR A 539 -18.71 -3.20 13.85
C THR A 539 -19.21 -4.56 13.39
N ALA A 540 -20.50 -4.66 13.06
CA ALA A 540 -21.07 -5.91 12.58
C ALA A 540 -20.36 -6.42 11.31
N SER A 541 -19.97 -5.52 10.41
CA SER A 541 -19.26 -5.89 9.18
C SER A 541 -17.79 -6.26 9.44
N THR A 542 -17.08 -5.53 10.30
CA THR A 542 -15.66 -5.81 10.58
C THR A 542 -15.48 -7.14 11.30
N VAL A 543 -16.31 -7.44 12.30
CA VAL A 543 -16.20 -8.69 13.06
C VAL A 543 -16.60 -9.90 12.21
N ARG A 544 -17.70 -9.84 11.43
CA ARG A 544 -18.09 -10.94 10.53
C ARG A 544 -17.08 -11.19 9.40
N ALA A 545 -16.28 -10.19 9.04
CA ALA A 545 -15.23 -10.36 8.04
C ALA A 545 -14.01 -11.16 8.54
N VAL A 546 -13.96 -11.48 9.85
CA VAL A 546 -12.94 -12.30 10.48
C VAL A 546 -13.37 -13.78 10.45
N PRO A 547 -12.56 -14.68 9.87
CA PRO A 547 -12.85 -16.11 9.86
C PRO A 547 -13.06 -16.67 11.28
N GLY A 548 -14.07 -17.53 11.45
CA GLY A 548 -14.44 -18.09 12.76
C GLY A 548 -15.30 -17.18 13.64
N PHE A 549 -15.71 -16.00 13.15
CA PHE A 549 -16.61 -15.07 13.85
C PHE A 549 -17.99 -15.03 13.20
N GLY A 550 -18.85 -15.97 13.57
CA GLY A 550 -20.26 -15.99 13.16
C GLY A 550 -21.13 -14.95 13.89
N GLU A 551 -22.44 -14.99 13.61
CA GLU A 551 -23.42 -14.04 14.19
C GLU A 551 -23.42 -14.04 15.73
N ALA A 552 -23.31 -15.22 16.37
CA ALA A 552 -23.35 -15.31 17.83
C ALA A 552 -22.17 -14.59 18.50
N LEU A 553 -20.94 -14.75 17.98
CA LEU A 553 -19.76 -14.06 18.53
C LEU A 553 -19.79 -12.56 18.18
N THR A 554 -20.26 -12.23 16.98
CA THR A 554 -20.46 -10.84 16.55
C THR A 554 -21.43 -10.10 17.47
N ALA A 555 -22.56 -10.71 17.82
CA ALA A 555 -23.54 -10.14 18.73
C ALA A 555 -22.95 -9.88 20.12
N LYS A 556 -22.15 -10.81 20.66
CA LYS A 556 -21.46 -10.63 21.94
C LYS A 556 -20.45 -9.49 21.92
N MET A 557 -19.70 -9.34 20.82
CA MET A 557 -18.74 -8.24 20.65
C MET A 557 -19.45 -6.88 20.58
N LEU A 558 -20.55 -6.81 19.83
CA LEU A 558 -21.39 -5.61 19.75
C LEU A 558 -22.03 -5.26 21.09
N ALA A 559 -22.56 -6.24 21.83
CA ALA A 559 -23.11 -6.02 23.16
C ALA A 559 -22.06 -5.47 24.13
N TRP A 560 -20.83 -5.99 24.09
CA TRP A 560 -19.73 -5.49 24.90
C TRP A 560 -19.36 -4.04 24.53
N ARG A 561 -19.28 -3.70 23.24
CA ARG A 561 -19.08 -2.32 22.77
C ARG A 561 -20.20 -1.40 23.27
N LEU A 562 -21.47 -1.80 23.08
CA LEU A 562 -22.65 -1.02 23.49
C LEU A 562 -22.65 -0.73 25.00
N GLY A 563 -22.20 -1.69 25.82
CA GLY A 563 -22.07 -1.49 27.27
C GLY A 563 -21.08 -0.40 27.66
N HIS A 564 -20.06 -0.12 26.83
CA HIS A 564 -19.17 1.03 27.01
C HIS A 564 -19.76 2.30 26.38
N GLU A 565 -20.36 2.22 25.20
CA GLU A 565 -21.01 3.37 24.55
C GLU A 565 -22.08 4.01 25.44
N GLY A 566 -22.86 3.23 26.19
CA GLY A 566 -23.85 3.78 27.13
C GLY A 566 -23.25 4.67 28.24
N LYS A 567 -21.95 4.55 28.50
CA LYS A 567 -21.21 5.36 29.47
C LYS A 567 -20.58 6.61 28.85
N PHE A 568 -20.57 6.73 27.52
CA PHE A 568 -20.06 7.90 26.82
C PHE A 568 -20.94 9.12 27.12
N ARG A 569 -20.31 10.28 27.29
CA ARG A 569 -20.97 11.58 27.45
C ARG A 569 -20.30 12.55 26.49
N TYR A 570 -21.09 13.11 25.57
CA TYR A 570 -20.58 14.06 24.60
C TYR A 570 -20.20 15.37 25.29
N ASN A 571 -19.02 15.90 24.94
CA ASN A 571 -18.61 17.23 25.34
C ASN A 571 -18.61 18.17 24.14
N ALA A 572 -19.48 19.19 24.17
CA ALA A 572 -19.55 20.19 23.12
C ALA A 572 -18.28 21.05 23.02
N THR A 573 -17.50 21.20 24.10
CA THR A 573 -16.22 21.91 24.06
C THR A 573 -15.12 21.02 23.46
N PRO A 574 -14.19 21.57 22.64
CA PRO A 574 -13.07 20.80 22.11
C PRO A 574 -12.21 20.19 23.23
N ASP A 575 -11.93 18.89 23.15
CA ASP A 575 -10.97 18.23 24.03
C ASP A 575 -9.53 18.32 23.45
N PRO A 576 -8.50 17.84 24.17
CA PRO A 576 -7.13 17.84 23.65
C PRO A 576 -6.98 17.09 22.31
N SER A 577 -7.76 16.04 22.06
CA SER A 577 -7.73 15.30 20.79
C SER A 577 -8.36 16.10 19.65
N ASP A 578 -9.41 16.88 19.93
CA ASP A 578 -10.01 17.79 18.96
C ASP A 578 -9.05 18.91 18.57
N LEU A 579 -8.43 19.56 19.55
CA LEU A 579 -7.42 20.60 19.32
C LEU A 579 -6.24 20.05 18.51
N GLN A 580 -5.81 18.83 18.82
CA GLN A 580 -4.77 18.13 18.08
C GLN A 580 -5.16 17.87 16.62
N ALA A 581 -6.38 17.40 16.38
CA ALA A 581 -6.90 17.16 15.04
C ALA A 581 -6.94 18.46 14.22
N GLU A 582 -7.49 19.55 14.80
CA GLU A 582 -7.54 20.86 14.16
C GLU A 582 -6.13 21.40 13.84
N GLN A 583 -5.18 21.28 14.77
CA GLN A 583 -3.79 21.70 14.54
C GLN A 583 -3.13 20.86 13.44
N SER A 584 -3.33 19.54 13.44
CA SER A 584 -2.77 18.66 12.40
C SER A 584 -3.32 19.00 11.00
N THR A 585 -4.61 19.33 10.90
CA THR A 585 -5.23 19.81 9.65
C THR A 585 -4.60 21.12 9.22
N ARG A 586 -4.45 22.11 10.11
CA ARG A 586 -3.80 23.38 9.78
C ARG A 586 -2.37 23.20 9.28
N VAL A 587 -1.57 22.37 9.95
CA VAL A 587 -0.20 22.06 9.52
C VAL A 587 -0.18 21.39 8.15
N ALA A 588 -1.04 20.41 7.90
CA ALA A 588 -1.09 19.72 6.60
C ALA A 588 -1.45 20.67 5.45
N PHE A 589 -2.40 21.59 5.64
CA PHE A 589 -2.75 22.59 4.64
C PHE A 589 -1.66 23.66 4.46
N ALA A 590 -0.99 24.09 5.54
CA ALA A 590 0.16 24.99 5.47
C ALA A 590 1.32 24.37 4.67
N THR A 591 1.64 23.08 4.88
CA THR A 591 2.65 22.37 4.10
C THR A 591 2.31 22.34 2.61
N LYS A 592 1.06 22.03 2.24
CA LYS A 592 0.59 22.06 0.84
C LYS A 592 0.73 23.47 0.24
N GLN A 593 0.42 24.50 1.02
CA GLN A 593 0.55 25.88 0.60
C GLN A 593 2.01 26.26 0.30
N ILE A 594 2.94 25.88 1.19
CA ILE A 594 4.38 26.13 1.01
C ILE A 594 4.93 25.38 -0.21
N GLU A 595 4.52 24.12 -0.41
CA GLU A 595 4.94 23.33 -1.57
C GLU A 595 4.50 23.98 -2.89
N LEU A 596 3.24 24.41 -2.97
CA LEU A 596 2.69 25.11 -4.14
C LEU A 596 3.38 26.47 -4.35
N GLN A 597 3.61 27.24 -3.28
CA GLN A 597 4.36 28.50 -3.35
C GLN A 597 5.74 28.28 -3.97
N ARG A 598 6.49 27.30 -3.46
CA ARG A 598 7.82 26.95 -3.99
C ARG A 598 7.74 26.53 -5.45
N LYS A 599 6.78 25.69 -5.82
CA LYS A 599 6.57 25.25 -7.21
C LYS A 599 6.30 26.44 -8.13
N ILE A 600 5.44 27.37 -7.71
CA ILE A 600 5.09 28.57 -8.50
C ILE A 600 6.30 29.48 -8.68
N GLN A 601 7.04 29.78 -7.60
CA GLN A 601 8.22 30.63 -7.65
C GLN A 601 9.34 30.04 -8.53
N LEU A 602 9.67 28.76 -8.34
CA LEU A 602 10.70 28.09 -9.13
C LEU A 602 10.30 27.96 -10.60
N GLY A 603 9.03 27.65 -10.90
CA GLY A 603 8.57 27.54 -12.27
C GLY A 603 8.53 28.90 -12.99
N LEU A 604 8.17 29.99 -12.32
CA LEU A 604 8.27 31.33 -12.91
C LEU A 604 9.73 31.67 -13.26
N ALA A 605 10.67 31.44 -12.33
CA ALA A 605 12.10 31.66 -12.59
C ALA A 605 12.60 30.81 -13.77
N ALA A 606 12.15 29.55 -13.87
CA ALA A 606 12.49 28.66 -14.98
C ALA A 606 11.93 29.18 -16.32
N LEU A 607 10.69 29.67 -16.36
CA LEU A 607 10.11 30.27 -17.56
C LEU A 607 10.84 31.55 -17.98
N GLN A 608 11.15 32.45 -17.03
CA GLN A 608 11.89 33.67 -17.28
C GLN A 608 13.29 33.38 -17.88
N ALA A 609 13.95 32.32 -17.44
CA ALA A 609 15.23 31.88 -18.01
C ALA A 609 15.08 31.15 -19.36
N ALA A 610 13.95 30.48 -19.61
CA ALA A 610 13.73 29.69 -20.83
C ALA A 610 13.38 30.55 -22.06
N VAL A 611 12.59 31.63 -21.90
CA VAL A 611 12.15 32.48 -23.03
C VAL A 611 13.33 33.07 -23.81
N PRO A 612 14.32 33.74 -23.19
CA PRO A 612 15.44 34.32 -23.93
C PRO A 612 16.30 33.25 -24.61
N ARG A 613 16.48 32.08 -23.97
CA ARG A 613 17.25 30.95 -24.53
C ARG A 613 16.59 30.34 -25.76
N CYS A 614 15.27 30.22 -25.76
CA CYS A 614 14.52 29.75 -26.92
C CYS A 614 14.72 30.71 -28.11
N LEU A 615 14.57 32.02 -27.86
CA LEU A 615 14.76 33.05 -28.88
C LEU A 615 16.19 33.13 -29.42
N SER A 616 17.22 32.92 -28.59
CA SER A 616 18.61 32.89 -29.06
C SER A 616 18.92 31.63 -29.90
N THR A 617 18.30 30.50 -29.55
CA THR A 617 18.52 29.21 -30.23
C THR A 617 17.83 29.16 -31.60
N LYS A 618 16.79 29.98 -31.82
CA LYS A 618 16.10 30.14 -33.11
C LYS A 618 17.07 30.33 -34.28
N ASN A 619 18.15 31.07 -34.07
CA ASN A 619 19.12 31.41 -35.12
C ASN A 619 20.08 30.27 -35.50
N THR A 620 19.97 29.10 -34.84
CA THR A 620 20.79 27.93 -35.18
C THR A 620 20.06 27.10 -36.25
N PRO A 621 20.65 26.92 -37.45
CA PRO A 621 19.98 26.21 -38.53
C PRO A 621 19.74 24.74 -38.16
N ASP A 622 18.49 24.30 -38.27
CA ASP A 622 18.12 22.88 -38.19
C ASP A 622 18.19 22.27 -39.59
N GLN A 623 19.22 21.47 -39.84
CA GLN A 623 19.47 20.90 -41.15
C GLN A 623 18.31 19.99 -41.61
N ALA A 624 17.74 19.20 -40.69
CA ALA A 624 16.66 18.27 -41.02
C ALA A 624 15.36 19.00 -41.38
N LEU A 625 15.02 20.05 -40.62
CA LEU A 625 13.85 20.89 -40.89
C LEU A 625 14.04 21.70 -42.18
N MET A 626 15.21 22.27 -42.42
CA MET A 626 15.49 23.02 -43.66
C MET A 626 15.42 22.11 -44.90
N GLN A 627 15.92 20.88 -44.81
CA GLN A 627 15.77 19.88 -45.88
C GLN A 627 14.31 19.52 -46.12
N ALA A 628 13.53 19.26 -45.07
CA ALA A 628 12.11 18.96 -45.20
C ALA A 628 11.32 20.12 -45.83
N LEU A 629 11.62 21.38 -45.44
CA LEU A 629 10.99 22.57 -46.03
C LEU A 629 11.36 22.73 -47.51
N GLN A 630 12.62 22.45 -47.88
CA GLN A 630 13.06 22.45 -49.26
C GLN A 630 12.34 21.39 -50.10
N GLU A 631 12.23 20.15 -49.59
CA GLU A 631 11.49 19.06 -50.26
C GLU A 631 10.03 19.44 -50.51
N ARG A 632 9.37 20.07 -49.53
CA ARG A 632 7.98 20.54 -49.68
C ARG A 632 7.86 21.65 -50.73
N ALA A 633 8.79 22.61 -50.74
CA ALA A 633 8.79 23.70 -51.72
C ALA A 633 9.00 23.18 -53.15
N ILE A 634 9.87 22.17 -53.34
CA ILE A 634 10.06 21.50 -54.64
C ILE A 634 8.78 20.78 -55.07
N ALA A 635 8.14 20.01 -54.18
CA ALA A 635 6.91 19.30 -54.50
C ALA A 635 5.75 20.26 -54.85
N GLU A 636 5.67 21.41 -54.18
CA GLU A 636 4.71 22.48 -54.48
C GLU A 636 4.95 23.10 -55.86
N HIS A 637 6.21 23.44 -56.17
CA HIS A 637 6.60 23.97 -57.48
C HIS A 637 6.32 22.97 -58.62
N ASP A 638 6.60 21.69 -58.40
CA ASP A 638 6.32 20.63 -59.37
C ASP A 638 4.81 20.48 -59.64
N CYS A 639 3.98 20.59 -58.59
CA CYS A 639 2.53 20.61 -58.71
C CYS A 639 2.05 21.84 -59.51
N ALA A 640 2.59 23.03 -59.20
CA ALA A 640 2.27 24.28 -59.90
C ALA A 640 2.66 24.25 -61.38
N ALA A 641 3.86 23.74 -61.71
CA ALA A 641 4.37 23.60 -63.08
C ALA A 641 3.54 22.67 -63.98
N LEU A 642 2.71 21.81 -63.37
CA LEU A 642 1.79 20.88 -64.02
C LEU A 642 0.32 21.32 -63.95
N GLY A 643 0.01 22.47 -63.33
CA GLY A 643 -1.36 22.96 -63.14
C GLY A 643 -2.19 22.16 -62.14
N ILE A 644 -1.55 21.44 -61.21
CA ILE A 644 -2.20 20.62 -60.19
C ILE A 644 -2.44 21.46 -58.93
N SER A 645 -3.69 21.49 -58.45
CA SER A 645 -4.01 22.12 -57.16
C SER A 645 -3.42 21.33 -55.99
N VAL A 646 -2.66 22.04 -55.15
CA VAL A 646 -2.02 21.53 -53.93
C VAL A 646 -2.98 21.68 -52.73
N PRO A 647 -3.06 20.68 -51.83
CA PRO A 647 -3.84 20.81 -50.60
C PRO A 647 -3.20 21.79 -49.61
N ALA A 648 -4.02 22.37 -48.73
CA ALA A 648 -3.55 23.27 -47.68
C ALA A 648 -2.51 22.56 -46.77
N PRO A 649 -1.42 23.25 -46.35
CA PRO A 649 -0.44 22.70 -45.43
C PRO A 649 -1.08 22.30 -44.09
N THR A 650 -0.55 21.25 -43.46
CA THR A 650 -1.01 20.84 -42.13
C THR A 650 -0.55 21.85 -41.07
N GLU A 651 -1.47 22.34 -40.22
CA GLU A 651 -1.12 23.24 -39.11
C GLU A 651 -0.16 22.58 -38.10
N ILE A 652 0.85 23.34 -37.68
CA ILE A 652 1.84 22.89 -36.68
C ILE A 652 1.39 23.38 -35.31
N THR A 653 0.71 22.52 -34.56
CA THR A 653 0.25 22.82 -33.20
C THR A 653 1.13 22.15 -32.15
N ILE A 654 1.22 22.80 -30.98
CA ILE A 654 1.86 22.20 -29.80
C ILE A 654 0.78 21.46 -29.01
N ASP A 655 0.84 20.14 -29.02
CA ASP A 655 -0.03 19.32 -28.20
C ASP A 655 0.35 19.47 -26.71
N ILE A 656 -0.39 20.33 -26.02
CA ILE A 656 -0.39 20.37 -24.56
C ILE A 656 -1.28 19.22 -24.09
N PRO A 657 -0.73 18.21 -23.39
CA PRO A 657 -1.55 17.12 -22.90
C PRO A 657 -2.66 17.70 -22.00
N LYS A 658 -3.92 17.61 -22.45
CA LYS A 658 -5.08 17.94 -21.62
C LYS A 658 -5.09 16.96 -20.45
N ARG A 659 -4.61 17.42 -19.30
CA ARG A 659 -4.72 16.66 -18.06
C ARG A 659 -6.20 16.60 -17.72
N THR A 660 -6.75 15.40 -17.64
CA THR A 660 -8.13 15.17 -17.22
C THR A 660 -8.32 15.83 -15.86
N GLN A 661 -9.02 16.96 -15.83
CA GLN A 661 -9.49 17.54 -14.58
C GLN A 661 -10.50 16.55 -14.02
N THR A 662 -10.07 15.72 -13.07
CA THR A 662 -10.98 15.12 -12.10
C THR A 662 -11.48 16.26 -11.21
N LEU A 663 -12.45 17.02 -11.73
CA LEU A 663 -13.29 17.84 -10.87
C LEU A 663 -13.92 16.91 -9.83
N PRO A 664 -13.78 17.19 -8.52
CA PRO A 664 -14.65 16.55 -7.54
C PRO A 664 -16.08 16.93 -7.92
N SER A 665 -16.92 15.90 -8.11
CA SER A 665 -18.34 16.06 -8.37
C SER A 665 -18.92 17.05 -7.36
N ARG A 666 -19.38 18.18 -7.87
CA ARG A 666 -20.12 19.19 -7.13
C ARG A 666 -21.50 18.59 -6.83
N ALA A 667 -21.57 17.77 -5.78
CA ALA A 667 -22.85 17.40 -5.19
C ALA A 667 -23.42 18.67 -4.54
N ASN A 668 -24.34 19.34 -5.24
CA ASN A 668 -25.18 20.35 -4.63
C ASN A 668 -25.96 19.69 -3.47
N PRO A 669 -25.84 20.18 -2.23
CA PRO A 669 -26.83 19.86 -1.22
C PRO A 669 -28.11 20.61 -1.58
N ALA A 670 -29.18 19.87 -1.87
CA ALA A 670 -30.51 20.45 -1.95
C ALA A 670 -30.88 21.08 -0.59
N PRO A 671 -31.64 22.19 -0.58
CA PRO A 671 -31.98 22.90 0.65
C PRO A 671 -32.87 22.03 1.54
N VAL A 672 -32.46 21.88 2.80
CA VAL A 672 -33.24 21.22 3.85
C VAL A 672 -34.25 22.25 4.35
N THR A 673 -35.46 22.25 3.79
CA THR A 673 -36.62 22.86 4.44
C THR A 673 -37.19 21.88 5.45
N SER A 674 -37.00 22.21 6.72
CA SER A 674 -37.72 21.65 7.86
C SER A 674 -39.22 21.94 7.75
N GLY A 675 -40.02 20.89 7.66
CA GLY A 675 -41.49 20.92 7.72
C GLY A 675 -42.00 19.54 8.11
N SER A 676 -42.41 19.42 9.36
CA SER A 676 -43.04 18.22 9.92
C SER A 676 -44.43 18.03 9.32
N SER A 677 -44.69 16.89 8.68
CA SER A 677 -46.03 16.29 8.56
C SER A 677 -45.93 14.85 8.06
N ILE A 678 -46.38 13.90 8.87
CA ILE A 678 -46.65 12.51 8.49
C ILE A 678 -47.79 12.52 7.44
N PRO A 679 -47.63 11.86 6.26
CA PRO A 679 -48.37 10.61 6.04
C PRO A 679 -47.68 9.55 5.14
N THR A 680 -47.84 8.29 5.56
CA THR A 680 -48.27 7.11 4.77
C THR A 680 -47.52 6.72 3.48
N SER A 681 -46.78 5.60 3.57
CA SER A 681 -46.57 4.54 2.57
C SER A 681 -46.63 4.88 1.06
N ALA A 682 -45.46 4.94 0.41
CA ALA A 682 -45.31 4.54 -1.00
C ALA A 682 -43.91 3.99 -1.30
N ARG A 683 -43.88 2.78 -1.84
CA ARG A 683 -42.71 1.98 -2.21
C ARG A 683 -42.32 2.29 -3.67
N LEU A 684 -41.04 2.56 -3.95
CA LEU A 684 -40.49 2.60 -5.32
C LEU A 684 -39.39 1.53 -5.51
N PRO A 685 -39.18 1.00 -6.73
CA PRO A 685 -38.86 -0.42 -6.98
C PRO A 685 -37.37 -0.73 -7.12
N ALA A 686 -37.02 -1.97 -6.79
CA ALA A 686 -35.69 -2.57 -6.89
C ALA A 686 -35.25 -2.80 -8.35
N THR A 687 -34.02 -2.41 -8.68
CA THR A 687 -33.37 -2.71 -9.96
C THR A 687 -32.99 -4.20 -10.06
N ASN A 688 -33.53 -4.90 -11.07
CA ASN A 688 -33.36 -6.34 -11.35
C ASN A 688 -32.01 -6.67 -12.02
N SER A 689 -30.91 -6.51 -11.28
CA SER A 689 -29.56 -6.86 -11.74
C SER A 689 -29.05 -8.19 -11.14
N CYS A 690 -28.32 -8.97 -11.93
CA CYS A 690 -27.76 -10.26 -11.54
C CYS A 690 -26.67 -10.08 -10.47
N PRO A 691 -26.74 -10.79 -9.32
CA PRO A 691 -25.78 -10.64 -8.24
C PRO A 691 -24.37 -11.14 -8.58
N SER A 692 -24.22 -11.94 -9.64
CA SER A 692 -22.95 -12.55 -10.01
C SER A 692 -22.18 -11.76 -11.08
N CYS A 693 -22.86 -11.07 -12.00
CA CYS A 693 -22.19 -10.38 -13.11
C CYS A 693 -22.78 -9.01 -13.48
N GLY A 694 -23.79 -8.52 -12.74
CA GLY A 694 -24.42 -7.22 -12.97
C GLY A 694 -25.35 -7.13 -14.19
N ALA A 695 -25.41 -8.16 -15.04
CA ALA A 695 -26.32 -8.18 -16.19
C ALA A 695 -27.80 -8.24 -15.76
N SER A 696 -28.71 -7.81 -16.64
CA SER A 696 -30.16 -7.88 -16.39
C SER A 696 -30.64 -9.31 -16.08
N MET A 697 -31.63 -9.44 -15.21
CA MET A 697 -32.24 -10.73 -14.90
C MET A 697 -33.52 -10.97 -15.71
N VAL A 698 -33.74 -12.23 -16.11
CA VAL A 698 -34.92 -12.70 -16.85
C VAL A 698 -35.66 -13.74 -16.01
N ARG A 699 -36.99 -13.62 -15.92
CA ARG A 699 -37.82 -14.56 -15.16
C ARG A 699 -37.94 -15.89 -15.92
N ARG A 700 -37.59 -17.00 -15.28
CA ARG A 700 -37.57 -18.36 -15.83
C ARG A 700 -38.33 -19.31 -14.92
N THR A 701 -38.95 -20.33 -15.47
CA THR A 701 -39.62 -21.39 -14.70
C THR A 701 -38.71 -22.60 -14.59
N ALA A 702 -38.50 -23.12 -13.39
CA ALA A 702 -37.73 -24.34 -13.19
C ALA A 702 -38.48 -25.53 -13.82
N ARG A 703 -37.80 -26.27 -14.71
CA ARG A 703 -38.40 -27.40 -15.45
C ARG A 703 -38.24 -28.75 -14.75
N LYS A 704 -37.32 -28.89 -13.79
CA LYS A 704 -36.99 -30.13 -13.07
C LYS A 704 -36.55 -29.86 -11.62
N GLY A 705 -36.68 -30.84 -10.73
CA GLY A 705 -36.24 -30.78 -9.32
C GLY A 705 -37.28 -30.24 -8.33
N LYS A 706 -36.91 -30.10 -7.05
CA LYS A 706 -37.78 -29.71 -5.91
C LYS A 706 -38.48 -28.34 -6.04
N HIS A 707 -38.19 -27.58 -7.09
CA HIS A 707 -38.78 -26.28 -7.39
C HIS A 707 -39.42 -26.22 -8.78
N ALA A 708 -39.64 -27.37 -9.43
CA ALA A 708 -40.29 -27.43 -10.75
C ALA A 708 -41.65 -26.70 -10.73
N GLY A 709 -41.91 -25.91 -11.78
CA GLY A 709 -43.09 -25.05 -11.88
C GLY A 709 -42.96 -23.69 -11.19
N ARG A 710 -41.98 -23.48 -10.31
CA ARG A 710 -41.74 -22.17 -9.68
C ARG A 710 -40.92 -21.25 -10.58
N GLN A 711 -41.27 -19.97 -10.57
CA GLN A 711 -40.56 -18.93 -11.30
C GLN A 711 -39.43 -18.36 -10.44
N PHE A 712 -38.29 -18.09 -11.06
CA PHE A 712 -37.14 -17.46 -10.45
C PHE A 712 -36.48 -16.52 -11.46
N TRP A 713 -35.68 -15.57 -10.99
CA TRP A 713 -34.89 -14.71 -11.86
C TRP A 713 -33.57 -15.40 -12.19
N GLY A 714 -33.31 -15.64 -13.48
CA GLY A 714 -32.03 -16.14 -13.98
C GLY A 714 -31.30 -15.08 -14.78
N CYS A 715 -29.96 -15.07 -14.73
CA CYS A 715 -29.15 -14.15 -15.53
C CYS A 715 -29.48 -14.23 -17.03
N SER A 716 -29.55 -13.08 -17.71
CA SER A 716 -29.68 -13.01 -19.18
C SER A 716 -28.52 -13.68 -19.91
N LYS A 717 -27.33 -13.76 -19.29
CA LYS A 717 -26.11 -14.37 -19.84
C LYS A 717 -25.99 -15.89 -19.57
N PHE A 718 -27.06 -16.58 -19.18
CA PHE A 718 -27.04 -18.06 -19.06
C PHE A 718 -26.82 -18.71 -20.44
N PRO A 719 -25.95 -19.73 -20.60
CA PRO A 719 -25.31 -20.56 -19.56
C PRO A 719 -23.97 -20.06 -19.00
N VAL A 720 -23.41 -18.95 -19.51
CA VAL A 720 -22.10 -18.42 -19.09
C VAL A 720 -22.13 -17.90 -17.65
N CYS A 721 -23.22 -17.26 -17.24
CA CYS A 721 -23.47 -16.87 -15.85
C CYS A 721 -24.65 -17.64 -15.28
N LYS A 722 -24.43 -18.33 -14.16
CA LYS A 722 -25.45 -19.13 -13.45
C LYS A 722 -26.12 -18.38 -12.29
N GLY A 723 -25.99 -17.06 -12.23
CA GLY A 723 -26.57 -16.24 -11.16
C GLY A 723 -28.11 -16.30 -11.19
N THR A 724 -28.71 -16.60 -10.03
CA THR A 724 -30.16 -16.66 -9.83
C THR A 724 -30.60 -15.84 -8.61
N ARG A 725 -31.87 -15.44 -8.58
CA ARG A 725 -32.56 -14.87 -7.41
C ARG A 725 -33.95 -15.49 -7.33
N SER A 726 -34.35 -15.92 -6.15
CA SER A 726 -35.68 -16.49 -5.86
C SER A 726 -36.74 -15.40 -5.76
#